data_AF-A0A8I6SE60-F1
#
_entry.id   AF-A0A8I6SE60-F1
#
_cell.length_a   1.000
_cell.length_b   1.000
_cell.length_c   1.000
_cell.angle_alpha   90.00
_cell.angle_beta   90.00
_cell.angle_gamma   90.00
#
_symmetry.space_group_name_H-M   'P 1'
#
loop_
_entity.id
_entity.type
_entity.pdbx_description
1 polymer ?
#
loop_
_entity_poly.entity_id
_entity_poly.type
_entity_poly.pdbx_seq_one_letter_code
_entity_poly.pdbx_strand_id
1 'polypeptide(L)'
;MGLKEKKFLNLREKLDRLGYSQPLSVDSVLLVEKLLYDLDSFKKQLDHYKNSAIKANSKCDSLELTLLPYKRDNERLIRENNELHHTILKQRDEAEKSINKLKSQLIETENAYSDLEFAYMEQLTNVGELHQDILLKNEKLLTLDNTSRNSAGLINPTIGKNYNQPSPKKQLKQRELQKKLRANLRTVTSVNNYISNVLDGKSRSEGLDELEKLKRDNCHLMDEVELCQNQVKSRDREIERLSKIVEKRASPIVYHHSTCNCHCFEDQDLSLLGDNSPVLLKKQLEEATLKQHQAMKRATDLMDRVKVLENKLVHLEARNIQREYNSSEQTKEKRDCSKHLEDLKIMEMEKSSLKEQIEELRYKNTSLEEKCSSLLSENHSLNNRLKQIQLSGTEDANFKECQQKHAKPKKQVVQQQNHRECSCGCCCDHKYTHENEYKFEGSESDHPLCSHKNVLKILNKEKARATDELNKLQDELIDYKNKLAGLSQAMHSEKCNNEVIKLQLEDKIKSYELEKKSLSDKISSLNSKLQMAEHQIDKLRHEVDELTTDSANWKAKYNHIKVLNEHLEMTIKNSEENEKSNVADIKSSMIKIQQLEKEKAALETALQTMQKEKVSLRNDIHHLDKEKDSLMTTLDEKAVQLSKMETAMKQKNNYVSNMEKEISNLQAQVHTLERMLSTAESKARSSNNDIRKIEAELTTLESCKENLIYENRRLQNDLAALTQDNMQMSGALAASKQEVENLKMRLQTYVEEVRRVDELLQMKENERAELLEQFKALSAEASHLEVNNQSLEYESTKTKETLRDTTDRVQNLEWEIGSKNSLVQEMEGKVTDLTSQIEELHSKLSEKNNSEIILSNDLDAARNLCSNLEKQKHTFIEQIWKLQENEKMLESHLDRLKQDKEKLELRVAEDQRNQRNLQDVLTSSRQEAMEKSLYTHDLRFEVEEMQQTVHSLENKLTHLTKTLSDCQRSCENYREENIKLKRDLTNREFERTRAEDSASFSTSL
;
A
#
# COMPACT_ATOMS: atom_id res chain seq x y z
N MET A 1 90.93 41.54 -3.19
CA MET A 1 89.63 42.00 -2.66
C MET A 1 89.35 41.29 -1.34
N GLY A 2 88.91 42.00 -0.32
CA GLY A 2 88.49 41.44 0.96
C GLY A 2 87.03 40.97 0.95
N LEU A 3 86.67 40.12 1.91
CA LEU A 3 85.29 39.60 2.09
C LEU A 3 84.23 40.70 2.23
N LYS A 4 84.60 41.88 2.76
CA LYS A 4 83.71 43.05 2.86
C LYS A 4 83.34 43.64 1.49
N GLU A 5 84.28 43.74 0.55
CA GLU A 5 84.02 44.30 -0.80
C GLU A 5 83.09 43.38 -1.61
N LYS A 6 83.32 42.07 -1.54
CA LYS A 6 82.45 41.07 -2.21
C LYS A 6 81.02 41.06 -1.62
N LYS A 7 80.88 41.29 -0.31
CA LYS A 7 79.57 41.52 0.34
C LYS A 7 78.92 42.84 -0.10
N PHE A 8 79.67 43.94 -0.15
CA PHE A 8 79.17 45.24 -0.64
C PHE A 8 78.59 45.10 -2.06
N LEU A 9 79.35 44.51 -2.99
CA LEU A 9 78.90 44.32 -4.38
C LEU A 9 77.65 43.43 -4.47
N ASN A 10 77.64 42.28 -3.79
CA ASN A 10 76.49 41.38 -3.78
C ASN A 10 75.23 42.01 -3.14
N LEU A 11 75.39 42.86 -2.13
CA LEU A 11 74.27 43.59 -1.52
C LEU A 11 73.78 44.70 -2.44
N ARG A 12 74.70 45.45 -3.05
CA ARG A 12 74.39 46.54 -3.97
C ARG A 12 73.61 46.03 -5.17
N GLU A 13 74.04 44.93 -5.78
CA GLU A 13 73.35 44.31 -6.90
C GLU A 13 71.92 43.87 -6.54
N LYS A 14 71.69 43.36 -5.31
CA LYS A 14 70.34 43.05 -4.82
C LYS A 14 69.48 44.30 -4.64
N LEU A 15 70.05 45.40 -4.18
CA LEU A 15 69.36 46.68 -4.01
C LEU A 15 69.00 47.32 -5.37
N ASP A 16 69.92 47.30 -6.34
CA ASP A 16 69.67 47.77 -7.71
C ASP A 16 68.55 46.95 -8.40
N ARG A 17 68.57 45.62 -8.25
CA ARG A 17 67.47 44.74 -8.73
C ARG A 17 66.12 45.01 -8.06
N LEU A 18 66.10 45.66 -6.90
CA LEU A 18 64.90 46.12 -6.18
C LEU A 18 64.58 47.61 -6.42
N GLY A 19 65.35 48.31 -7.27
CA GLY A 19 65.16 49.71 -7.63
C GLY A 19 65.83 50.74 -6.68
N TYR A 20 66.55 50.29 -5.65
CA TYR A 20 67.20 51.16 -4.66
C TYR A 20 68.60 51.61 -5.13
N SER A 21 68.62 52.62 -5.99
CA SER A 21 69.84 53.11 -6.65
C SER A 21 70.70 54.07 -5.81
N GLN A 22 70.23 54.52 -4.64
CA GLN A 22 70.90 55.51 -3.80
C GLN A 22 72.29 55.04 -3.31
N PRO A 23 73.30 55.93 -3.18
CA PRO A 23 74.66 55.53 -2.79
C PRO A 23 74.71 54.97 -1.36
N LEU A 24 75.38 53.83 -1.18
CA LEU A 24 75.48 53.11 0.10
C LEU A 24 76.88 53.29 0.71
N SER A 25 76.96 53.61 2.01
CA SER A 25 78.24 53.70 2.73
C SER A 25 78.72 52.33 3.20
N VAL A 26 80.03 52.11 3.23
CA VAL A 26 80.64 50.79 3.55
C VAL A 26 80.27 50.30 4.96
N ASP A 27 80.11 51.21 5.93
CA ASP A 27 79.75 50.86 7.30
C ASP A 27 78.28 50.43 7.46
N SER A 28 77.38 50.94 6.60
CA SER A 28 75.95 50.61 6.64
C SER A 28 75.61 49.22 6.06
N VAL A 29 76.54 48.61 5.32
CA VAL A 29 76.35 47.33 4.60
C VAL A 29 75.78 46.22 5.49
N LEU A 30 76.33 46.03 6.70
CA LEU A 30 75.91 44.94 7.58
C LEU A 30 74.50 45.13 8.17
N LEU A 31 74.06 46.37 8.32
CA LEU A 31 72.70 46.69 8.74
C LEU A 31 71.72 46.49 7.58
N VAL A 32 72.06 46.97 6.38
CA VAL A 32 71.19 46.84 5.19
C VAL A 32 71.15 45.39 4.69
N GLU A 33 72.23 44.60 4.82
CA GLU A 33 72.23 43.15 4.55
C GLU A 33 71.25 42.40 5.46
N LYS A 34 71.19 42.77 6.75
CA LYS A 34 70.21 42.23 7.70
C LYS A 34 68.79 42.68 7.39
N LEU A 35 68.54 43.98 7.27
CA LEU A 35 67.21 44.51 6.98
C LEU A 35 66.62 43.95 5.67
N LEU A 36 67.44 43.75 4.64
CA LEU A 36 67.02 43.13 3.38
C LEU A 36 66.75 41.63 3.52
N TYR A 37 67.51 40.92 4.35
CA TYR A 37 67.22 39.52 4.72
C TYR A 37 65.93 39.40 5.54
N ASP A 38 65.73 40.28 6.51
CA ASP A 38 64.53 40.31 7.35
C ASP A 38 63.29 40.65 6.51
N LEU A 39 63.38 41.60 5.58
CA LEU A 39 62.30 41.93 4.62
C LEU A 39 61.98 40.76 3.66
N ASP A 40 62.99 40.04 3.15
CA ASP A 40 62.78 38.85 2.33
C ASP A 40 62.18 37.69 3.14
N SER A 41 62.58 37.54 4.41
CA SER A 41 61.99 36.60 5.38
C SER A 41 60.53 36.94 5.68
N PHE A 42 60.22 38.20 6.00
CA PHE A 42 58.85 38.69 6.22
C PHE A 42 58.00 38.57 4.97
N LYS A 43 58.55 38.81 3.77
CA LYS A 43 57.83 38.58 2.51
C LYS A 43 57.49 37.11 2.33
N LYS A 44 58.43 36.19 2.56
CA LYS A 44 58.19 34.73 2.49
C LYS A 44 57.16 34.26 3.52
N GLN A 45 57.20 34.83 4.74
CA GLN A 45 56.17 34.58 5.75
C GLN A 45 54.80 35.14 5.34
N LEU A 46 54.74 36.36 4.80
CA LEU A 46 53.51 36.99 4.29
C LEU A 46 52.92 36.16 3.15
N ASP A 47 53.72 35.75 2.17
CA ASP A 47 53.29 34.90 1.06
C ASP A 47 52.86 33.51 1.56
N HIS A 48 53.52 32.94 2.57
CA HIS A 48 53.08 31.71 3.24
C HIS A 48 51.71 31.88 3.92
N TYR A 49 51.52 32.91 4.75
CA TYR A 49 50.25 33.18 5.43
C TYR A 49 49.13 33.53 4.45
N LYS A 50 49.41 34.30 3.39
CA LYS A 50 48.47 34.63 2.31
C LYS A 50 48.05 33.38 1.54
N ASN A 51 48.99 32.50 1.17
CA ASN A 51 48.66 31.22 0.54
C ASN A 51 47.91 30.27 1.49
N SER A 52 48.20 30.31 2.80
CA SER A 52 47.45 29.56 3.81
C SER A 52 46.01 30.08 3.95
N ALA A 53 45.81 31.40 3.96
CA ALA A 53 44.49 32.04 4.00
C ALA A 53 43.68 31.78 2.72
N ILE A 54 44.31 31.82 1.54
CA ILE A 54 43.65 31.45 0.27
C ILE A 54 43.22 29.97 0.29
N LYS A 55 44.08 29.07 0.78
CA LYS A 55 43.74 27.65 0.97
C LYS A 55 42.60 27.47 1.98
N ALA A 56 42.63 28.20 3.11
CA ALA A 56 41.58 28.18 4.11
C ALA A 56 40.23 28.66 3.54
N ASN A 57 40.20 29.80 2.84
CA ASN A 57 39.00 30.30 2.18
C ASN A 57 38.48 29.31 1.15
N SER A 58 39.30 28.80 0.22
CA SER A 58 38.86 27.80 -0.77
C SER A 58 38.30 26.51 -0.14
N LYS A 59 38.76 26.17 1.08
CA LYS A 59 38.22 25.08 1.88
C LYS A 59 36.89 25.46 2.55
N CYS A 60 36.74 26.69 3.02
CA CYS A 60 35.45 27.22 3.48
C CYS A 60 34.43 27.31 2.34
N ASP A 61 34.81 27.79 1.16
CA ASP A 61 33.95 27.90 -0.02
C ASP A 61 33.47 26.52 -0.48
N SER A 62 34.36 25.53 -0.54
CA SER A 62 33.98 24.14 -0.86
C SER A 62 33.12 23.49 0.23
N LEU A 63 33.36 23.78 1.52
CA LEU A 63 32.49 23.35 2.60
C LEU A 63 31.09 23.99 2.51
N GLU A 64 31.00 25.29 2.24
CA GLU A 64 29.74 26.01 1.99
C GLU A 64 28.98 25.38 0.81
N LEU A 65 29.66 25.09 -0.31
CA LEU A 65 29.07 24.37 -1.45
C LEU A 65 28.53 22.98 -1.05
N THR A 66 29.24 22.23 -0.19
CA THR A 66 28.72 20.94 0.34
C THR A 66 27.59 21.11 1.37
N LEU A 67 27.45 22.29 1.98
CA LEU A 67 26.39 22.62 2.93
C LEU A 67 25.13 23.18 2.25
N LEU A 68 25.21 23.69 1.03
CA LEU A 68 24.04 24.22 0.28
C LEU A 68 22.88 23.22 0.14
N PRO A 69 23.09 21.91 -0.13
CA PRO A 69 22.00 20.93 -0.10
C PRO A 69 21.33 20.87 1.27
N TYR A 70 22.11 20.72 2.34
CA TYR A 70 21.59 20.66 3.71
C TYR A 70 20.88 21.95 4.15
N LYS A 71 21.34 23.13 3.70
CA LYS A 71 20.62 24.41 3.91
C LYS A 71 19.24 24.36 3.23
N ARG A 72 19.17 23.96 1.96
CA ARG A 72 17.91 23.84 1.20
C ARG A 72 16.97 22.77 1.74
N ASP A 73 17.50 21.63 2.17
CA ASP A 73 16.71 20.57 2.82
C ASP A 73 16.17 21.05 4.17
N ASN A 74 16.94 21.78 4.96
CA ASN A 74 16.47 22.39 6.21
C ASN A 74 15.40 23.47 5.94
N GLU A 75 15.59 24.34 4.95
CA GLU A 75 14.56 25.30 4.48
C GLU A 75 13.29 24.63 3.93
N ARG A 76 13.38 23.39 3.43
CA ARG A 76 12.20 22.60 3.03
C ARG A 76 11.54 21.96 4.24
N LEU A 77 12.31 21.28 5.10
CA LEU A 77 11.84 20.65 6.34
C LEU A 77 11.19 21.66 7.30
N ILE A 78 11.71 22.88 7.41
CA ILE A 78 11.09 23.95 8.21
C ILE A 78 9.72 24.34 7.64
N ARG A 79 9.55 24.38 6.31
CA ARG A 79 8.24 24.65 5.69
C ARG A 79 7.28 23.49 5.86
N GLU A 80 7.71 22.27 5.56
CA GLU A 80 6.93 21.03 5.77
C GLU A 80 6.48 20.91 7.24
N ASN A 81 7.37 21.19 8.20
CA ASN A 81 7.09 21.16 9.63
C ASN A 81 6.09 22.27 10.05
N ASN A 82 6.25 23.50 9.54
CA ASN A 82 5.29 24.59 9.77
C ASN A 82 3.90 24.29 9.17
N GLU A 83 3.84 23.71 7.97
CA GLU A 83 2.59 23.28 7.32
C GLU A 83 1.90 22.15 8.09
N LEU A 84 2.67 21.18 8.60
CA LEU A 84 2.17 20.14 9.50
C LEU A 84 1.68 20.74 10.83
N HIS A 85 2.42 21.67 11.44
CA HIS A 85 1.97 22.37 12.66
C HIS A 85 0.67 23.14 12.45
N HIS A 86 0.53 23.87 11.33
CA HIS A 86 -0.74 24.54 10.99
C HIS A 86 -1.88 23.54 10.74
N THR A 87 -1.60 22.37 10.19
CA THR A 87 -2.59 21.31 9.97
C THR A 87 -3.04 20.68 11.30
N ILE A 88 -2.08 20.37 12.20
CA ILE A 88 -2.34 19.87 13.56
C ILE A 88 -3.15 20.89 14.37
N LEU A 89 -2.84 22.18 14.28
CA LEU A 89 -3.62 23.24 14.94
C LEU A 89 -5.06 23.29 14.42
N LYS A 90 -5.29 23.25 13.11
CA LYS A 90 -6.66 23.19 12.54
C LYS A 90 -7.43 21.97 13.03
N GLN A 91 -6.82 20.78 12.97
CA GLN A 91 -7.44 19.53 13.43
C GLN A 91 -7.75 19.56 14.93
N ARG A 92 -6.86 20.13 15.75
CA ARG A 92 -7.10 20.37 17.18
C ARG A 92 -8.29 21.29 17.39
N ASP A 93 -8.35 22.41 16.68
CA ASP A 93 -9.41 23.42 16.86
C ASP A 93 -10.78 22.90 16.36
N GLU A 94 -10.80 22.00 15.37
CA GLU A 94 -11.98 21.27 14.91
C GLU A 94 -12.41 20.18 15.90
N ALA A 95 -11.46 19.44 16.47
CA ALA A 95 -11.73 18.49 17.55
C ALA A 95 -12.23 19.19 18.82
N GLU A 96 -11.68 20.35 19.19
CA GLU A 96 -12.10 21.14 20.36
C GLU A 96 -13.52 21.70 20.19
N LYS A 97 -13.87 22.21 18.99
CA LYS A 97 -15.27 22.56 18.65
C LYS A 97 -16.20 21.37 18.78
N SER A 98 -15.76 20.19 18.33
CA SER A 98 -16.55 18.95 18.41
C SER A 98 -16.74 18.47 19.86
N ILE A 99 -15.69 18.51 20.67
CA ILE A 99 -15.72 18.22 22.11
C ILE A 99 -16.64 19.19 22.84
N ASN A 100 -16.54 20.49 22.56
CA ASN A 100 -17.38 21.49 23.22
C ASN A 100 -18.86 21.36 22.81
N LYS A 101 -19.16 21.02 21.55
CA LYS A 101 -20.53 20.65 21.14
C LYS A 101 -21.05 19.42 21.89
N LEU A 102 -20.23 18.36 22.01
CA LEU A 102 -20.60 17.15 22.75
C LEU A 102 -20.80 17.44 24.25
N LYS A 103 -20.01 18.33 24.86
CA LYS A 103 -20.23 18.80 26.25
C LYS A 103 -21.54 19.55 26.42
N SER A 104 -21.91 20.44 25.50
CA SER A 104 -23.21 21.11 25.53
C SER A 104 -24.36 20.11 25.44
N GLN A 105 -24.27 19.14 24.51
CA GLN A 105 -25.27 18.08 24.37
C GLN A 105 -25.35 17.17 25.62
N LEU A 106 -24.20 16.88 26.26
CA LEU A 106 -24.15 16.13 27.51
C LEU A 106 -24.90 16.88 28.62
N ILE A 107 -24.60 18.17 28.83
CA ILE A 107 -25.26 19.03 29.82
C ILE A 107 -26.77 19.16 29.54
N GLU A 108 -27.18 19.28 28.27
CA GLU A 108 -28.59 19.26 27.86
C GLU A 108 -29.28 17.94 28.26
N THR A 109 -28.61 16.79 28.07
CA THR A 109 -29.16 15.48 28.49
C THR A 109 -29.10 15.23 30.00
N GLU A 110 -28.10 15.75 30.71
CA GLU A 110 -27.98 15.66 32.18
C GLU A 110 -29.06 16.50 32.88
N ASN A 111 -29.35 17.70 32.35
CA ASN A 111 -30.47 18.53 32.80
C ASN A 111 -31.81 17.82 32.54
N ALA A 112 -32.05 17.34 31.31
CA ALA A 112 -33.29 16.63 30.97
C ALA A 112 -33.47 15.32 31.79
N TYR A 113 -32.39 14.64 32.16
CA TYR A 113 -32.43 13.51 33.08
C TYR A 113 -32.79 13.96 34.50
N SER A 114 -32.21 15.07 34.98
CA SER A 114 -32.49 15.63 36.31
C SER A 114 -33.95 16.09 36.44
N ASP A 115 -34.50 16.72 35.40
CA ASP A 115 -35.92 17.11 35.33
C ASP A 115 -36.84 15.88 35.37
N LEU A 116 -36.47 14.80 34.69
CA LEU A 116 -37.20 13.53 34.70
C LEU A 116 -37.10 12.79 36.04
N GLU A 117 -35.92 12.82 36.69
CA GLU A 117 -35.73 12.27 38.04
C GLU A 117 -36.52 13.05 39.09
N PHE A 118 -36.57 14.39 38.97
CA PHE A 118 -37.43 15.24 39.81
C PHE A 118 -38.91 14.90 39.62
N ALA A 119 -39.39 14.83 38.38
CA ALA A 119 -40.78 14.45 38.08
C ALA A 119 -41.13 13.04 38.57
N TYR A 120 -40.20 12.09 38.45
CA TYR A 120 -40.37 10.72 38.98
C TYR A 120 -40.43 10.71 40.52
N MET A 121 -39.60 11.49 41.20
CA MET A 121 -39.66 11.68 42.65
C MET A 121 -40.97 12.34 43.11
N GLU A 122 -41.50 13.30 42.36
CA GLU A 122 -42.81 13.92 42.61
C GLU A 122 -43.94 12.88 42.51
N GLN A 123 -43.93 12.01 41.47
CA GLN A 123 -44.88 10.91 41.35
C GLN A 123 -44.75 9.90 42.50
N LEU A 124 -43.52 9.60 42.96
CA LEU A 124 -43.30 8.75 44.14
C LEU A 124 -43.88 9.36 45.42
N THR A 125 -43.73 10.67 45.66
CA THR A 125 -44.37 11.34 46.80
C THR A 125 -45.89 11.33 46.69
N ASN A 126 -46.45 11.60 45.52
CA ASN A 126 -47.90 11.54 45.29
C ASN A 126 -48.46 10.12 45.54
N VAL A 127 -47.75 9.07 45.13
CA VAL A 127 -48.11 7.67 45.43
C VAL A 127 -48.01 7.37 46.93
N GLY A 128 -47.01 7.92 47.63
CA GLY A 128 -46.87 7.82 49.08
C GLY A 128 -48.03 8.48 49.84
N GLU A 129 -48.42 9.69 49.45
CA GLU A 129 -49.56 10.41 50.03
C GLU A 129 -50.88 9.66 49.77
N LEU A 130 -51.12 9.21 48.52
CA LEU A 130 -52.29 8.38 48.20
C LEU A 130 -52.33 7.08 48.99
N HIS A 131 -51.18 6.45 49.25
CA HIS A 131 -51.09 5.26 50.10
C HIS A 131 -51.45 5.56 51.56
N GLN A 132 -50.93 6.66 52.12
CA GLN A 132 -51.26 7.12 53.46
C GLN A 132 -52.74 7.46 53.61
N ASP A 133 -53.33 8.10 52.59
CA ASP A 133 -54.74 8.46 52.56
C ASP A 133 -55.65 7.21 52.42
N ILE A 134 -55.20 6.18 51.70
CA ILE A 134 -55.83 4.84 51.68
C ILE A 134 -55.74 4.15 53.05
N LEU A 135 -54.60 4.23 53.75
CA LEU A 135 -54.45 3.68 55.11
C LEU A 135 -55.43 4.35 56.08
N LEU A 136 -55.52 5.68 56.08
CA LEU A 136 -56.46 6.45 56.91
C LEU A 136 -57.93 6.16 56.58
N LYS A 137 -58.26 5.89 55.30
CA LYS A 137 -59.61 5.47 54.87
C LYS A 137 -59.92 4.04 55.32
N ASN A 138 -58.97 3.12 55.26
CA ASN A 138 -59.12 1.74 55.74
C ASN A 138 -59.25 1.68 57.27
N GLU A 139 -58.51 2.50 58.01
CA GLU A 139 -58.64 2.61 59.47
C GLU A 139 -60.03 3.14 59.87
N LYS A 140 -60.55 4.15 59.17
CA LYS A 140 -61.94 4.62 59.33
C LYS A 140 -62.96 3.52 59.01
N LEU A 141 -62.79 2.77 57.93
CA LEU A 141 -63.65 1.63 57.59
C LEU A 141 -63.64 0.53 58.69
N LEU A 142 -62.47 0.25 59.28
CA LEU A 142 -62.35 -0.68 60.41
C LEU A 142 -63.09 -0.17 61.66
N THR A 143 -63.08 1.13 61.95
CA THR A 143 -63.91 1.68 63.06
C THR A 143 -65.40 1.54 62.77
N LEU A 144 -65.84 1.76 61.52
CA LEU A 144 -67.25 1.66 61.11
C LEU A 144 -67.79 0.22 61.15
N ASP A 145 -67.04 -0.78 60.63
CA ASP A 145 -67.47 -2.19 60.71
C ASP A 145 -67.61 -2.65 62.17
N ASN A 146 -66.70 -2.24 63.06
CA ASN A 146 -66.81 -2.51 64.50
C ASN A 146 -68.05 -1.87 65.15
N THR A 147 -68.52 -0.70 64.67
CA THR A 147 -69.79 -0.13 65.16
C THR A 147 -71.04 -0.87 64.65
N SER A 148 -70.99 -1.45 63.44
CA SER A 148 -72.16 -2.13 62.86
C SER A 148 -72.59 -3.38 63.65
N ARG A 149 -71.63 -4.15 64.17
CA ARG A 149 -71.86 -5.48 64.76
C ARG A 149 -72.56 -5.46 66.12
N ASN A 150 -72.72 -4.31 66.75
CA ASN A 150 -73.31 -4.16 68.09
C ASN A 150 -74.82 -3.82 68.06
N SER A 151 -75.50 -3.90 66.91
CA SER A 151 -76.85 -3.33 66.73
C SER A 151 -77.90 -4.25 66.08
N ALA A 152 -77.68 -5.57 66.03
CA ALA A 152 -78.63 -6.53 65.47
C ALA A 152 -78.89 -7.73 66.40
N GLY A 153 -79.91 -7.63 67.25
CA GLY A 153 -80.38 -8.69 68.13
C GLY A 153 -81.89 -8.89 68.06
N LEU A 154 -82.34 -10.13 68.36
CA LEU A 154 -83.72 -10.61 68.36
C LEU A 154 -84.45 -10.62 66.99
N ILE A 155 -84.66 -11.82 66.43
CA ILE A 155 -85.97 -12.51 66.37
C ILE A 155 -85.78 -13.93 65.76
N ASN A 156 -86.57 -14.88 66.23
CA ASN A 156 -86.64 -16.30 65.85
C ASN A 156 -88.10 -16.76 66.12
N PRO A 157 -88.56 -17.98 65.76
CA PRO A 157 -87.97 -19.03 64.91
C PRO A 157 -88.79 -19.18 63.58
N THR A 158 -89.21 -20.30 62.95
CA THR A 158 -89.26 -21.76 63.24
C THR A 158 -89.52 -22.58 61.96
N ILE A 159 -89.25 -23.89 61.99
CA ILE A 159 -89.74 -24.99 61.10
C ILE A 159 -89.26 -24.95 59.63
N GLY A 160 -88.61 -25.99 59.08
CA GLY A 160 -88.03 -27.20 59.69
C GLY A 160 -87.80 -28.36 58.71
N LYS A 161 -86.91 -29.31 59.08
CA LYS A 161 -86.56 -30.59 58.39
C LYS A 161 -85.75 -30.40 57.08
N ASN A 162 -84.82 -31.28 56.66
CA ASN A 162 -84.38 -32.58 57.22
C ASN A 162 -82.94 -32.98 56.76
N TYR A 163 -82.31 -33.94 57.46
CA TYR A 163 -81.16 -34.80 57.04
C TYR A 163 -79.93 -34.19 56.32
N ASN A 164 -78.81 -34.01 57.04
CA ASN A 164 -77.65 -34.95 57.04
C ASN A 164 -76.36 -34.35 57.64
N GLN A 165 -75.65 -35.14 58.46
CA GLN A 165 -74.21 -34.92 58.73
C GLN A 165 -73.36 -35.50 57.60
N PRO A 166 -72.16 -34.93 57.33
CA PRO A 166 -71.03 -35.84 57.15
C PRO A 166 -69.68 -35.34 57.70
N SER A 167 -69.15 -36.09 58.67
CA SER A 167 -67.75 -36.56 58.78
C SER A 167 -66.57 -35.57 59.04
N PRO A 168 -65.48 -36.03 59.69
CA PRO A 168 -64.43 -35.15 60.25
C PRO A 168 -63.36 -34.65 59.25
N LYS A 169 -63.71 -34.38 57.98
CA LYS A 169 -62.75 -33.86 56.98
C LYS A 169 -62.59 -32.33 56.94
N LYS A 170 -63.42 -31.56 57.67
CA LYS A 170 -63.35 -30.08 57.66
C LYS A 170 -62.36 -29.44 58.64
N GLN A 171 -61.95 -30.13 59.71
CA GLN A 171 -61.06 -29.54 60.74
C GLN A 171 -59.58 -29.42 60.30
N LEU A 172 -59.12 -30.20 59.31
CA LEU A 172 -57.73 -30.12 58.82
C LEU A 172 -57.50 -28.81 58.04
N LYS A 173 -58.33 -28.52 57.02
CA LYS A 173 -58.19 -27.32 56.18
C LYS A 173 -58.21 -26.01 56.98
N GLN A 174 -58.94 -25.94 58.09
CA GLN A 174 -59.00 -24.74 58.93
C GLN A 174 -57.69 -24.52 59.72
N ARG A 175 -57.02 -25.59 60.18
CA ARG A 175 -55.68 -25.51 60.79
C ARG A 175 -54.58 -25.22 59.76
N GLU A 176 -54.72 -25.70 58.53
CA GLU A 176 -53.78 -25.39 57.43
C GLU A 176 -53.88 -23.93 56.98
N LEU A 177 -55.09 -23.38 56.84
CA LEU A 177 -55.27 -21.95 56.59
C LEU A 177 -54.64 -21.09 57.69
N GLN A 178 -54.85 -21.43 58.97
CA GLN A 178 -54.21 -20.71 60.08
C GLN A 178 -52.68 -20.85 60.12
N LYS A 179 -52.12 -21.99 59.69
CA LYS A 179 -50.66 -22.13 59.48
C LYS A 179 -50.16 -21.24 58.34
N LYS A 180 -50.83 -21.24 57.18
CA LYS A 180 -50.46 -20.38 56.04
C LYS A 180 -50.57 -18.90 56.39
N LEU A 181 -51.64 -18.47 57.08
CA LEU A 181 -51.81 -17.08 57.51
C LEU A 181 -50.71 -16.63 58.49
N ARG A 182 -50.29 -17.50 59.42
CA ARG A 182 -49.17 -17.22 60.34
C ARG A 182 -47.79 -17.27 59.66
N ALA A 183 -47.63 -18.06 58.60
CA ALA A 183 -46.42 -18.03 57.77
C ALA A 183 -46.35 -16.71 56.96
N ASN A 184 -47.46 -16.30 56.36
CA ASN A 184 -47.57 -15.05 55.60
C ASN A 184 -47.40 -13.81 56.49
N LEU A 185 -47.93 -13.80 57.72
CA LEU A 185 -47.62 -12.72 58.67
C LEU A 185 -46.13 -12.68 59.00
N ARG A 186 -45.46 -13.83 59.20
CA ARG A 186 -44.01 -13.86 59.47
C ARG A 186 -43.17 -13.38 58.30
N THR A 187 -43.54 -13.70 57.06
CA THR A 187 -42.83 -13.15 55.88
C THR A 187 -43.13 -11.66 55.69
N VAL A 188 -44.34 -11.18 55.94
CA VAL A 188 -44.64 -9.74 55.93
C VAL A 188 -43.87 -8.99 57.02
N THR A 189 -43.79 -9.52 58.26
CA THR A 189 -42.93 -8.93 59.31
C THR A 189 -41.45 -9.01 58.93
N SER A 190 -40.99 -10.09 58.30
CA SER A 190 -39.60 -10.21 57.83
C SER A 190 -39.27 -9.20 56.72
N VAL A 191 -40.21 -8.95 55.80
CA VAL A 191 -40.06 -7.98 54.71
C VAL A 191 -40.17 -6.55 55.25
N ASN A 192 -41.08 -6.26 56.18
CA ASN A 192 -41.16 -4.97 56.84
C ASN A 192 -39.91 -4.68 57.69
N ASN A 193 -39.34 -5.66 58.37
CA ASN A 193 -38.06 -5.51 59.07
C ASN A 193 -36.90 -5.31 58.10
N TYR A 194 -36.90 -5.98 56.94
CA TYR A 194 -35.89 -5.76 55.90
C TYR A 194 -35.99 -4.35 55.29
N ILE A 195 -37.21 -3.88 54.98
CA ILE A 195 -37.49 -2.52 54.50
C ILE A 195 -37.11 -1.49 55.58
N SER A 196 -37.44 -1.73 56.85
CA SER A 196 -37.03 -0.85 57.96
C SER A 196 -35.51 -0.78 58.10
N ASN A 197 -34.79 -1.90 57.95
CA ASN A 197 -33.32 -1.92 57.98
C ASN A 197 -32.68 -1.29 56.74
N VAL A 198 -33.40 -1.15 55.62
CA VAL A 198 -32.96 -0.43 54.41
C VAL A 198 -33.29 1.08 54.50
N LEU A 199 -34.27 1.46 55.31
CA LEU A 199 -34.64 2.86 55.58
C LEU A 199 -33.87 3.46 56.78
N ASP A 200 -33.45 2.65 57.75
CA ASP A 200 -32.55 3.08 58.85
C ASP A 200 -31.15 3.39 58.29
N GLY A 201 -30.86 4.69 58.10
CA GLY A 201 -29.74 5.20 57.29
C GLY A 201 -28.31 4.85 57.71
N LYS A 202 -28.08 3.98 58.70
CA LYS A 202 -26.73 3.63 59.21
C LYS A 202 -25.87 2.89 58.18
N SER A 203 -26.44 1.89 57.49
CA SER A 203 -25.71 1.18 56.42
C SER A 203 -25.53 2.04 55.15
N ARG A 204 -26.27 3.15 55.04
CA ARG A 204 -26.11 4.11 53.94
C ARG A 204 -24.99 5.12 54.20
N SER A 205 -24.73 5.51 55.46
CA SER A 205 -23.54 6.30 55.80
C SER A 205 -22.24 5.51 55.56
N GLU A 206 -22.15 4.26 56.03
CA GLU A 206 -20.92 3.46 55.89
C GLU A 206 -20.51 3.27 54.42
N GLY A 207 -21.47 2.99 53.54
CA GLY A 207 -21.23 2.88 52.09
C GLY A 207 -20.94 4.22 51.39
N LEU A 208 -21.38 5.36 51.94
CA LEU A 208 -21.04 6.69 51.43
C LEU A 208 -19.66 7.15 51.89
N ASP A 209 -19.29 6.87 53.15
CA ASP A 209 -17.94 7.13 53.69
C ASP A 209 -16.89 6.32 52.92
N GLU A 210 -17.17 5.04 52.61
CA GLU A 210 -16.29 4.20 51.81
C GLU A 210 -16.22 4.65 50.34
N LEU A 211 -17.32 5.13 49.75
CA LEU A 211 -17.33 5.72 48.41
C LEU A 211 -16.56 7.05 48.36
N GLU A 212 -16.69 7.91 49.37
CA GLU A 212 -15.90 9.14 49.49
C GLU A 212 -14.41 8.84 49.67
N LYS A 213 -14.08 7.83 50.47
CA LYS A 213 -12.70 7.38 50.65
C LYS A 213 -12.12 6.88 49.33
N LEU A 214 -12.83 6.03 48.60
CA LEU A 214 -12.43 5.57 47.26
C LEU A 214 -12.32 6.72 46.24
N LYS A 215 -13.12 7.78 46.37
CA LYS A 215 -12.96 9.02 45.56
C LYS A 215 -11.69 9.78 45.94
N ARG A 216 -11.41 9.97 47.23
CA ARG A 216 -10.18 10.62 47.72
C ARG A 216 -8.92 9.84 47.32
N ASP A 217 -8.96 8.52 47.47
CA ASP A 217 -7.86 7.62 47.10
C ASP A 217 -7.62 7.66 45.57
N ASN A 218 -8.67 7.73 44.73
CA ASN A 218 -8.51 7.95 43.30
C ASN A 218 -7.93 9.34 42.95
N CYS A 219 -8.34 10.41 43.64
CA CYS A 219 -7.75 11.74 43.43
C CYS A 219 -6.25 11.73 43.77
N HIS A 220 -5.86 11.16 44.91
CA HIS A 220 -4.45 11.02 45.27
C HIS A 220 -3.65 10.17 44.28
N LEU A 221 -4.22 9.07 43.75
CA LEU A 221 -3.57 8.28 42.70
C LEU A 221 -3.44 9.04 41.38
N MET A 222 -4.40 9.92 41.04
CA MET A 222 -4.28 10.81 39.88
C MET A 222 -3.19 11.87 40.08
N ASP A 223 -3.12 12.48 41.26
CA ASP A 223 -2.08 13.45 41.64
C ASP A 223 -0.68 12.80 41.62
N GLU A 224 -0.53 11.58 42.15
CA GLU A 224 0.72 10.82 42.10
C GLU A 224 1.11 10.45 40.66
N VAL A 225 0.16 10.08 39.81
CA VAL A 225 0.41 9.82 38.38
C VAL A 225 0.83 11.09 37.66
N GLU A 226 0.20 12.24 37.92
CA GLU A 226 0.64 13.52 37.34
C GLU A 226 2.05 13.92 37.85
N LEU A 227 2.32 13.77 39.14
CA LEU A 227 3.65 14.01 39.71
C LEU A 227 4.72 13.12 39.05
N CYS A 228 4.43 11.82 38.88
CA CYS A 228 5.32 10.88 38.19
C CYS A 228 5.52 11.26 36.72
N GLN A 229 4.45 11.62 35.99
CA GLN A 229 4.57 12.11 34.62
C GLN A 229 5.41 13.39 34.53
N ASN A 230 5.26 14.32 35.48
CA ASN A 230 6.00 15.57 35.48
C ASN A 230 7.48 15.38 35.90
N GLN A 231 7.79 14.37 36.72
CA GLN A 231 9.17 13.89 36.92
C GLN A 231 9.73 13.24 35.64
N VAL A 232 9.00 12.37 34.95
CA VAL A 232 9.42 11.75 33.68
C VAL A 232 9.70 12.82 32.62
N LYS A 233 8.76 13.73 32.35
CA LYS A 233 8.95 14.89 31.44
C LYS A 233 10.19 15.73 31.79
N SER A 234 10.55 15.83 33.07
CA SER A 234 11.75 16.56 33.53
C SER A 234 13.03 15.75 33.31
N ARG A 235 13.00 14.43 33.52
CA ARG A 235 14.10 13.52 33.20
C ARG A 235 14.35 13.43 31.69
N ASP A 236 13.29 13.43 30.87
CA ASP A 236 13.40 13.37 29.41
C ASP A 236 14.05 14.63 28.84
N ARG A 237 13.69 15.82 29.35
CA ARG A 237 14.38 17.08 29.03
C ARG A 237 15.85 17.07 29.41
N GLU A 238 16.20 16.46 30.55
CA GLU A 238 17.60 16.33 30.98
C GLU A 238 18.37 15.29 30.15
N ILE A 239 17.73 14.17 29.78
CA ILE A 239 18.26 13.20 28.82
C ILE A 239 18.49 13.86 27.46
N GLU A 240 17.57 14.69 26.98
CA GLU A 240 17.72 15.47 25.74
C GLU A 240 18.88 16.48 25.84
N ARG A 241 19.00 17.19 26.97
CA ARG A 241 20.11 18.11 27.25
C ARG A 241 21.46 17.39 27.28
N LEU A 242 21.54 16.25 27.95
CA LEU A 242 22.75 15.42 28.04
C LEU A 242 23.09 14.79 26.69
N SER A 243 22.09 14.34 25.92
CA SER A 243 22.29 13.82 24.56
C SER A 243 22.87 14.89 23.65
N LYS A 244 22.32 16.12 23.66
CA LYS A 244 22.86 17.28 22.93
C LYS A 244 24.26 17.71 23.38
N ILE A 245 24.71 17.32 24.58
CA ILE A 245 26.09 17.51 25.07
C ILE A 245 27.01 16.36 24.60
N VAL A 246 26.50 15.13 24.51
CA VAL A 246 27.23 13.96 24.01
C VAL A 246 27.42 14.03 22.49
N GLU A 247 26.39 14.40 21.72
CA GLU A 247 26.48 14.64 20.28
C GLU A 247 27.52 15.72 19.94
N LYS A 248 27.55 16.81 20.72
CA LYS A 248 28.58 17.87 20.61
C LYS A 248 29.99 17.45 21.06
N ARG A 249 30.16 16.24 21.59
CA ARG A 249 31.46 15.62 21.91
C ARG A 249 31.87 14.52 20.93
N ALA A 250 31.02 14.16 19.97
CA ALA A 250 31.29 13.16 18.94
C ALA A 250 32.05 13.75 17.73
N SER A 251 33.20 14.40 17.97
CA SER A 251 34.16 14.78 16.91
C SER A 251 35.57 14.93 17.48
N PRO A 252 36.65 14.67 16.70
CA PRO A 252 38.01 14.63 17.23
C PRO A 252 38.49 15.98 17.77
N ILE A 253 39.00 16.00 19.01
CA ILE A 253 39.53 17.20 19.64
C ILE A 253 40.92 17.52 19.07
N VAL A 254 40.96 18.32 18.01
CA VAL A 254 42.18 19.01 17.59
C VAL A 254 42.29 20.32 18.38
N TYR A 255 43.02 20.30 19.49
CA TYR A 255 43.32 21.51 20.26
C TYR A 255 44.15 22.47 19.39
N HIS A 256 43.55 23.57 18.96
CA HIS A 256 44.31 24.75 18.54
C HIS A 256 44.87 25.44 19.80
N HIS A 257 46.18 25.31 20.00
CA HIS A 257 46.90 26.10 20.99
C HIS A 257 47.11 27.52 20.45
N SER A 258 46.51 28.51 21.11
CA SER A 258 46.86 29.92 20.91
C SER A 258 46.79 30.67 22.24
N THR A 259 47.93 31.22 22.65
CA THR A 259 48.09 32.28 23.67
C THR A 259 47.46 32.08 25.05
N CYS A 260 48.20 31.45 25.95
CA CYS A 260 48.38 31.99 27.30
C CYS A 260 49.86 31.90 27.67
N ASN A 261 50.38 32.85 28.45
CA ASN A 261 51.80 32.99 28.76
C ASN A 261 51.99 33.17 30.28
N CYS A 262 52.06 32.06 31.02
CA CYS A 262 52.44 32.06 32.43
C CYS A 262 53.22 30.79 32.82
N HIS A 263 54.18 30.95 33.72
CA HIS A 263 54.79 29.82 34.44
C HIS A 263 53.88 29.38 35.59
N CYS A 264 53.67 28.08 35.73
CA CYS A 264 53.43 27.42 37.02
C CYS A 264 54.17 26.07 37.01
N PHE A 265 55.05 25.89 37.99
CA PHE A 265 55.47 24.57 38.49
C PHE A 265 54.26 23.99 39.31
N GLU A 266 54.22 22.74 39.78
CA GLU A 266 55.27 21.75 40.04
C GLU A 266 54.69 20.30 39.99
N ASP A 267 55.53 19.29 40.18
CA ASP A 267 55.17 17.86 40.07
C ASP A 267 54.27 17.31 41.20
N GLN A 268 53.49 16.24 40.90
CA GLN A 268 53.70 14.91 41.51
C GLN A 268 52.83 13.78 40.89
N ASP A 269 53.19 12.54 41.22
CA ASP A 269 52.46 11.27 41.00
C ASP A 269 52.08 10.86 39.56
N LEU A 270 53.05 10.32 38.80
CA LEU A 270 52.74 9.46 37.63
C LEU A 270 53.82 8.41 37.30
N SER A 271 54.25 7.61 38.29
CA SER A 271 55.26 6.55 38.12
C SER A 271 54.86 5.20 38.75
N LEU A 272 53.65 4.69 38.45
CA LEU A 272 53.18 3.38 38.97
C LEU A 272 52.03 2.74 38.14
N LEU A 273 52.16 2.60 36.81
CA LEU A 273 51.09 1.99 35.97
C LEU A 273 51.51 1.15 34.74
N GLY A 274 52.72 0.59 34.74
CA GLY A 274 52.95 -0.77 34.21
C GLY A 274 52.77 -1.77 35.36
N ASP A 275 52.24 -2.99 35.20
CA ASP A 275 52.06 -3.79 33.98
C ASP A 275 50.66 -4.45 33.86
N ASN A 276 49.68 -4.04 34.68
CA ASN A 276 48.44 -4.79 34.90
C ASN A 276 47.33 -4.66 33.83
N SER A 277 47.52 -3.84 32.79
CA SER A 277 46.47 -3.52 31.79
C SER A 277 45.82 -4.75 31.10
N PRO A 278 46.56 -5.74 30.54
CA PRO A 278 45.94 -6.82 29.79
C PRO A 278 45.18 -7.83 30.68
N VAL A 279 45.62 -8.00 31.93
CA VAL A 279 44.97 -8.90 32.89
C VAL A 279 43.64 -8.31 33.36
N LEU A 280 43.59 -7.00 33.62
CA LEU A 280 42.36 -6.33 34.05
C LEU A 280 41.30 -6.33 32.94
N LEU A 281 41.68 -6.03 31.68
CA LEU A 281 40.76 -6.12 30.55
C LEU A 281 40.24 -7.55 30.35
N LYS A 282 41.11 -8.56 30.42
CA LYS A 282 40.68 -9.96 30.28
C LYS A 282 39.69 -10.36 31.37
N LYS A 283 39.96 -10.00 32.63
CA LYS A 283 39.06 -10.28 33.75
C LYS A 283 37.73 -9.52 33.64
N GLN A 284 37.74 -8.28 33.15
CA GLN A 284 36.52 -7.52 32.86
C GLN A 284 35.72 -8.12 31.70
N LEU A 285 36.37 -8.67 30.68
CA LEU A 285 35.72 -9.39 29.58
C LEU A 285 35.13 -10.73 30.03
N GLU A 286 35.83 -11.47 30.89
CA GLU A 286 35.33 -12.69 31.54
C GLU A 286 34.14 -12.39 32.47
N GLU A 287 34.19 -11.31 33.25
CA GLU A 287 33.04 -10.83 34.03
C GLU A 287 31.87 -10.36 33.16
N ALA A 288 32.13 -9.65 32.06
CA ALA A 288 31.10 -9.17 31.15
C ALA A 288 30.40 -10.34 30.45
N THR A 289 31.17 -11.30 29.93
CA THR A 289 30.63 -12.51 29.31
C THR A 289 29.94 -13.42 30.34
N LEU A 290 30.41 -13.50 31.59
CA LEU A 290 29.69 -14.20 32.67
C LEU A 290 28.36 -13.52 33.01
N LYS A 291 28.34 -12.18 33.11
CA LYS A 291 27.10 -11.40 33.33
C LYS A 291 26.14 -11.54 32.14
N GLN A 292 26.67 -11.63 30.92
CA GLN A 292 25.89 -11.88 29.70
C GLN A 292 25.34 -13.32 29.66
N HIS A 293 26.10 -14.34 30.07
CA HIS A 293 25.59 -15.71 30.25
C HIS A 293 24.56 -15.80 31.38
N GLN A 294 24.71 -15.05 32.48
CA GLN A 294 23.70 -14.97 33.53
C GLN A 294 22.43 -14.24 33.07
N ALA A 295 22.55 -13.18 32.26
CA ALA A 295 21.41 -12.50 31.66
C ALA A 295 20.70 -13.41 30.65
N MET A 296 21.45 -14.10 29.79
CA MET A 296 20.93 -15.08 28.84
C MET A 296 20.26 -16.27 29.55
N LYS A 297 20.88 -16.79 30.61
CA LYS A 297 20.27 -17.85 31.44
C LYS A 297 19.01 -17.37 32.15
N ARG A 298 18.98 -16.15 32.68
CA ARG A 298 17.74 -15.55 33.21
C ARG A 298 16.70 -15.37 32.11
N ALA A 299 17.09 -15.04 30.88
CA ALA A 299 16.18 -14.94 29.75
C ALA A 299 15.64 -16.31 29.32
N THR A 300 16.44 -17.40 29.35
CA THR A 300 15.93 -18.77 29.13
C THR A 300 15.08 -19.26 30.29
N ASP A 301 15.48 -19.03 31.54
CA ASP A 301 14.70 -19.38 32.74
C ASP A 301 13.36 -18.61 32.77
N LEU A 302 13.33 -17.36 32.26
CA LEU A 302 12.11 -16.58 32.04
C LEU A 302 11.32 -17.08 30.83
N MET A 303 11.96 -17.47 29.73
CA MET A 303 11.29 -18.01 28.54
C MET A 303 10.65 -19.37 28.85
N ASP A 304 11.31 -20.25 29.59
CA ASP A 304 10.76 -21.51 30.08
C ASP A 304 9.68 -21.28 31.15
N ARG A 305 9.81 -20.25 32.00
CA ARG A 305 8.71 -19.83 32.90
C ARG A 305 7.52 -19.27 32.13
N VAL A 306 7.73 -18.46 31.10
CA VAL A 306 6.68 -17.97 30.21
C VAL A 306 6.06 -19.15 29.49
N LYS A 307 6.82 -20.06 28.91
CA LYS A 307 6.33 -21.29 28.25
C LYS A 307 5.61 -22.25 29.20
N VAL A 308 6.01 -22.32 30.48
CA VAL A 308 5.27 -23.04 31.54
C VAL A 308 4.03 -22.28 31.99
N LEU A 309 4.02 -20.94 31.94
CA LEU A 309 2.85 -20.11 32.22
C LEU A 309 1.87 -20.11 31.05
N GLU A 310 2.32 -20.15 29.81
CA GLU A 310 1.58 -20.36 28.57
C GLU A 310 1.00 -21.76 28.54
N ASN A 311 1.79 -22.81 28.81
CA ASN A 311 1.24 -24.16 28.95
C ASN A 311 0.27 -24.27 30.14
N LYS A 312 0.44 -23.47 31.22
CA LYS A 312 -0.56 -23.35 32.28
C LYS A 312 -1.75 -22.49 31.89
N LEU A 313 -1.60 -21.51 31.00
CA LEU A 313 -2.69 -20.69 30.45
C LEU A 313 -3.50 -21.56 29.50
N VAL A 314 -2.88 -22.19 28.51
CA VAL A 314 -3.47 -23.21 27.63
C VAL A 314 -4.04 -24.40 28.42
N HIS A 315 -3.46 -24.81 29.56
CA HIS A 315 -4.12 -25.80 30.44
C HIS A 315 -5.22 -25.22 31.34
N LEU A 316 -5.20 -23.93 31.69
CA LEU A 316 -6.29 -23.26 32.42
C LEU A 316 -7.42 -22.84 31.49
N GLU A 317 -7.13 -22.58 30.21
CA GLU A 317 -8.03 -22.35 29.10
C GLU A 317 -8.58 -23.69 28.64
N ALA A 318 -7.78 -24.72 28.38
CA ALA A 318 -8.31 -26.07 28.14
C ALA A 318 -9.11 -26.59 29.35
N ARG A 319 -8.76 -26.24 30.60
CA ARG A 319 -9.55 -26.58 31.79
C ARG A 319 -10.72 -25.63 32.05
N ASN A 320 -10.72 -24.41 31.53
CA ASN A 320 -11.85 -23.48 31.59
C ASN A 320 -12.82 -23.77 30.45
N ILE A 321 -12.36 -23.95 29.21
CA ILE A 321 -13.07 -24.57 28.10
C ILE A 321 -13.61 -25.93 28.51
N GLN A 322 -12.88 -26.79 29.22
CA GLN A 322 -13.44 -28.07 29.70
C GLN A 322 -14.32 -27.93 30.95
N ARG A 323 -14.22 -26.83 31.71
CA ARG A 323 -15.26 -26.45 32.71
C ARG A 323 -16.49 -25.84 32.05
N GLU A 324 -16.35 -25.10 30.97
CA GLU A 324 -17.39 -24.43 30.17
C GLU A 324 -18.12 -25.45 29.31
N TYR A 325 -17.40 -26.44 28.78
CA TYR A 325 -17.92 -27.60 28.07
C TYR A 325 -18.63 -28.54 29.05
N ASN A 326 -17.98 -28.92 30.16
CA ASN A 326 -18.64 -29.74 31.18
C ASN A 326 -19.78 -28.98 31.92
N SER A 327 -19.81 -27.65 31.92
CA SER A 327 -20.94 -26.85 32.46
C SER A 327 -21.98 -26.49 31.40
N SER A 328 -21.65 -26.42 30.11
CA SER A 328 -22.63 -26.34 29.04
C SER A 328 -23.34 -27.67 28.85
N GLU A 329 -22.61 -28.78 28.84
CA GLU A 329 -23.13 -30.12 28.55
C GLU A 329 -23.62 -30.88 29.80
N GLN A 330 -23.30 -30.43 31.03
CA GLN A 330 -23.93 -30.96 32.26
C GLN A 330 -24.58 -29.94 33.21
N THR A 331 -24.54 -28.63 32.95
CA THR A 331 -25.31 -27.64 33.75
C THR A 331 -26.23 -26.68 33.00
N LYS A 332 -26.30 -26.69 31.65
CA LYS A 332 -27.45 -26.05 30.94
C LYS A 332 -28.71 -26.93 30.93
N GLU A 333 -28.56 -28.26 30.87
CA GLU A 333 -29.72 -29.18 30.87
C GLU A 333 -30.17 -29.66 32.27
N LYS A 334 -29.48 -29.31 33.37
CA LYS A 334 -29.76 -29.90 34.71
C LYS A 334 -29.87 -28.94 35.90
N ARG A 335 -29.83 -27.62 35.68
CA ARG A 335 -30.17 -26.63 36.73
C ARG A 335 -31.31 -25.72 36.29
N ASP A 336 -31.23 -25.19 35.08
CA ASP A 336 -32.36 -24.46 34.48
C ASP A 336 -33.53 -25.44 34.27
N CYS A 337 -33.29 -26.61 33.68
CA CYS A 337 -34.27 -27.71 33.61
C CYS A 337 -34.57 -28.41 34.96
N SER A 338 -34.28 -27.78 36.10
CA SER A 338 -34.82 -28.16 37.42
C SER A 338 -35.67 -27.03 38.03
N LYS A 339 -35.26 -25.76 37.92
CA LYS A 339 -36.14 -24.64 38.29
C LYS A 339 -37.26 -24.50 37.27
N HIS A 340 -36.94 -24.32 36.00
CA HIS A 340 -37.93 -24.21 34.93
C HIS A 340 -38.77 -25.48 34.76
N LEU A 341 -38.30 -26.66 35.16
CA LEU A 341 -39.14 -27.86 35.21
C LEU A 341 -40.10 -27.86 36.41
N GLU A 342 -39.70 -27.35 37.57
CA GLU A 342 -40.62 -27.20 38.71
C GLU A 342 -41.58 -26.02 38.50
N ASP A 343 -41.13 -24.92 37.90
CA ASP A 343 -41.96 -23.78 37.47
C ASP A 343 -42.92 -24.18 36.34
N LEU A 344 -42.49 -25.02 35.38
CA LEU A 344 -43.38 -25.61 34.38
C LEU A 344 -44.35 -26.61 35.00
N LYS A 345 -43.96 -27.42 35.99
CA LYS A 345 -44.91 -28.25 36.75
C LYS A 345 -45.90 -27.40 37.55
N ILE A 346 -45.46 -26.30 38.17
CA ILE A 346 -46.33 -25.37 38.89
C ILE A 346 -47.30 -24.74 37.89
N MET A 347 -46.81 -24.20 36.77
CA MET A 347 -47.65 -23.66 35.70
C MET A 347 -48.53 -24.74 35.05
N GLU A 348 -48.13 -26.00 34.95
CA GLU A 348 -48.98 -27.09 34.45
C GLU A 348 -50.00 -27.57 35.48
N MET A 349 -49.68 -27.55 36.78
CA MET A 349 -50.63 -27.79 37.87
C MET A 349 -51.63 -26.64 38.00
N GLU A 350 -51.19 -25.39 37.81
CA GLU A 350 -52.05 -24.21 37.75
C GLU A 350 -52.89 -24.19 36.47
N LYS A 351 -52.33 -24.50 35.31
CA LYS A 351 -53.06 -24.67 34.04
C LYS A 351 -54.02 -25.86 34.08
N SER A 352 -53.72 -26.92 34.82
CA SER A 352 -54.62 -28.05 35.06
C SER A 352 -55.73 -27.65 36.04
N SER A 353 -55.40 -26.99 37.14
CA SER A 353 -56.37 -26.43 38.10
C SER A 353 -57.30 -25.39 37.46
N LEU A 354 -56.78 -24.54 36.57
CA LEU A 354 -57.55 -23.56 35.81
C LEU A 354 -58.39 -24.22 34.72
N LYS A 355 -57.89 -25.27 34.05
CA LYS A 355 -58.72 -26.11 33.15
C LYS A 355 -59.85 -26.78 33.91
N GLU A 356 -59.55 -27.42 35.04
CA GLU A 356 -60.52 -28.12 35.88
C GLU A 356 -61.57 -27.15 36.46
N GLN A 357 -61.16 -25.93 36.85
CA GLN A 357 -62.10 -24.84 37.20
C GLN A 357 -62.91 -24.35 36.00
N ILE A 358 -62.32 -24.23 34.80
CA ILE A 358 -63.03 -23.86 33.56
C ILE A 358 -64.00 -24.96 33.15
N GLU A 359 -63.69 -26.24 33.36
CA GLU A 359 -64.57 -27.36 33.09
C GLU A 359 -65.66 -27.51 34.16
N GLU A 360 -65.37 -27.24 35.44
CA GLU A 360 -66.39 -27.14 36.48
C GLU A 360 -67.34 -25.94 36.24
N LEU A 361 -66.82 -24.80 35.76
CA LEU A 361 -67.63 -23.64 35.35
C LEU A 361 -68.41 -23.90 34.06
N ARG A 362 -67.84 -24.62 33.09
CA ARG A 362 -68.58 -25.08 31.89
C ARG A 362 -69.68 -26.06 32.26
N TYR A 363 -69.43 -27.02 33.15
CA TYR A 363 -70.44 -27.95 33.65
C TYR A 363 -71.54 -27.23 34.45
N LYS A 364 -71.18 -26.20 35.24
CA LYS A 364 -72.15 -25.31 35.89
C LYS A 364 -72.97 -24.52 34.86
N ASN A 365 -72.34 -24.00 33.80
CA ASN A 365 -73.04 -23.31 32.72
C ASN A 365 -73.95 -24.25 31.93
N THR A 366 -73.50 -25.43 31.51
CA THR A 366 -74.39 -26.40 30.81
C THR A 366 -75.51 -26.87 31.73
N SER A 367 -75.28 -27.09 33.02
CA SER A 367 -76.34 -27.40 33.98
C SER A 367 -77.27 -26.21 34.30
N LEU A 368 -76.87 -24.97 33.99
CA LEU A 368 -77.72 -23.78 34.01
C LEU A 368 -78.47 -23.61 32.68
N GLU A 369 -77.84 -23.90 31.54
CA GLU A 369 -78.44 -23.91 30.21
C GLU A 369 -79.49 -25.03 30.07
N GLU A 370 -79.25 -26.21 30.64
CA GLU A 370 -80.22 -27.30 30.80
C GLU A 370 -81.40 -26.87 31.68
N LYS A 371 -81.15 -26.16 32.79
CA LYS A 371 -82.22 -25.61 33.65
C LYS A 371 -82.98 -24.47 32.98
N CYS A 372 -82.30 -23.61 32.22
CA CYS A 372 -82.96 -22.59 31.39
C CYS A 372 -83.77 -23.26 30.28
N SER A 373 -83.28 -24.36 29.70
CA SER A 373 -84.00 -25.14 28.67
C SER A 373 -85.21 -25.87 29.25
N SER A 374 -85.12 -26.42 30.47
CA SER A 374 -86.27 -27.02 31.15
C SER A 374 -87.29 -25.95 31.55
N LEU A 375 -86.87 -24.81 32.11
CA LEU A 375 -87.73 -23.66 32.41
C LEU A 375 -88.32 -23.02 31.15
N LEU A 376 -87.63 -23.07 30.00
CA LEU A 376 -88.17 -22.65 28.70
C LEU A 376 -89.20 -23.67 28.17
N SER A 377 -88.96 -24.97 28.32
CA SER A 377 -89.93 -26.01 27.96
C SER A 377 -91.18 -25.97 28.86
N GLU A 378 -91.00 -25.63 30.15
CA GLU A 378 -92.08 -25.41 31.11
C GLU A 378 -92.84 -24.12 30.79
N ASN A 379 -92.16 -23.02 30.44
CA ASN A 379 -92.79 -21.82 29.89
C ASN A 379 -93.51 -22.07 28.56
N HIS A 380 -93.02 -22.98 27.72
CA HIS A 380 -93.67 -23.35 26.47
C HIS A 380 -94.91 -24.22 26.72
N SER A 381 -94.85 -25.14 27.70
CA SER A 381 -96.00 -25.89 28.22
C SER A 381 -97.06 -24.96 28.82
N LEU A 382 -96.66 -23.97 29.62
CA LEU A 382 -97.54 -22.95 30.19
C LEU A 382 -98.12 -22.02 29.11
N ASN A 383 -97.35 -21.63 28.09
CA ASN A 383 -97.87 -20.89 26.94
C ASN A 383 -98.86 -21.72 26.11
N ASN A 384 -98.63 -23.03 25.96
CA ASN A 384 -99.56 -23.91 25.25
C ASN A 384 -100.85 -24.13 26.07
N ARG A 385 -100.78 -24.15 27.41
CA ARG A 385 -101.96 -24.10 28.30
C ARG A 385 -102.69 -22.75 28.22
N LEU A 386 -101.97 -21.63 28.13
CA LEU A 386 -102.57 -20.31 27.89
C LEU A 386 -103.25 -20.24 26.50
N LYS A 387 -102.65 -20.79 25.45
CA LYS A 387 -103.28 -20.92 24.12
C LYS A 387 -104.52 -21.81 24.12
N GLN A 388 -104.54 -22.88 24.92
CA GLN A 388 -105.75 -23.69 25.11
C GLN A 388 -106.87 -22.90 25.81
N ILE A 389 -106.54 -22.04 26.78
CA ILE A 389 -107.50 -21.14 27.44
C ILE A 389 -107.99 -20.02 26.49
N GLN A 390 -107.15 -19.56 25.56
CA GLN A 390 -107.49 -18.54 24.56
C GLN A 390 -108.30 -19.09 23.36
N LEU A 391 -108.59 -20.40 23.30
CA LEU A 391 -109.37 -21.03 22.23
C LEU A 391 -110.83 -21.35 22.63
N SER A 392 -111.28 -20.91 23.80
CA SER A 392 -112.64 -21.18 24.32
C SER A 392 -113.44 -19.93 24.71
N GLY A 393 -113.18 -18.78 24.07
CA GLY A 393 -114.00 -17.58 24.26
C GLY A 393 -113.50 -16.35 23.52
N THR A 394 -114.09 -16.06 22.36
CA THR A 394 -114.13 -14.73 21.72
C THR A 394 -115.11 -14.72 20.53
N GLU A 395 -116.41 -14.76 20.84
CA GLU A 395 -117.41 -14.09 19.99
C GLU A 395 -117.89 -12.83 20.73
N ASP A 396 -118.52 -11.91 20.00
CA ASP A 396 -118.98 -10.56 20.43
C ASP A 396 -117.91 -9.50 20.77
N ALA A 397 -117.43 -8.81 19.73
CA ALA A 397 -117.43 -7.35 19.70
C ALA A 397 -117.34 -6.85 18.25
N ASN A 398 -118.36 -6.13 17.74
CA ASN A 398 -118.21 -5.39 16.49
C ASN A 398 -119.07 -4.12 16.43
N PHE A 399 -118.52 -3.12 15.75
CA PHE A 399 -119.09 -1.82 15.38
C PHE A 399 -119.37 -0.74 16.45
N LYS A 400 -119.21 0.50 15.98
CA LYS A 400 -119.47 1.79 16.66
C LYS A 400 -120.72 2.41 16.01
N GLU A 401 -121.35 3.42 16.63
CA GLU A 401 -121.13 4.83 16.21
C GLU A 401 -121.98 5.92 16.89
N CYS A 402 -121.31 7.06 17.07
CA CYS A 402 -121.79 8.45 16.97
C CYS A 402 -122.92 8.98 17.88
N GLN A 403 -123.14 10.30 17.77
CA GLN A 403 -123.85 11.17 18.70
C GLN A 403 -124.96 11.99 18.00
N GLN A 404 -125.83 12.61 18.81
CA GLN A 404 -126.30 14.02 18.74
C GLN A 404 -127.83 14.19 18.85
N LYS A 405 -128.25 15.08 19.78
CA LYS A 405 -129.16 16.23 19.51
C LYS A 405 -129.23 17.20 20.70
N HIS A 406 -129.89 18.34 20.50
CA HIS A 406 -129.63 19.60 21.23
C HIS A 406 -130.76 20.08 22.17
N ALA A 407 -130.37 21.05 23.01
CA ALA A 407 -131.14 22.21 23.50
C ALA A 407 -132.10 22.08 24.72
N LYS A 408 -131.82 22.93 25.71
CA LYS A 408 -132.76 23.52 26.69
C LYS A 408 -133.40 24.79 26.05
N PRO A 409 -134.53 25.35 26.53
CA PRO A 409 -134.49 26.26 27.70
C PRO A 409 -135.74 26.16 28.63
N LYS A 410 -135.90 27.11 29.56
CA LYS A 410 -136.91 27.13 30.66
C LYS A 410 -137.88 28.33 30.59
N LYS A 411 -138.95 28.25 31.40
CA LYS A 411 -139.80 29.31 31.99
C LYS A 411 -140.95 29.92 31.16
N GLN A 412 -142.18 29.62 31.59
CA GLN A 412 -143.22 30.59 32.00
C GLN A 412 -143.74 30.11 33.38
N VAL A 413 -144.08 30.90 34.41
CA VAL A 413 -144.72 32.23 34.61
C VAL A 413 -146.20 32.09 35.03
N VAL A 414 -146.65 32.99 35.93
CA VAL A 414 -147.86 32.89 36.75
C VAL A 414 -149.07 33.60 36.14
N GLN A 415 -150.25 32.98 36.23
CA GLN A 415 -151.60 33.56 36.39
C GLN A 415 -152.40 32.50 37.19
N GLN A 416 -153.04 32.73 38.36
CA GLN A 416 -154.02 33.73 38.82
C GLN A 416 -155.41 33.66 38.17
N GLN A 417 -156.43 34.04 38.97
CA GLN A 417 -157.89 34.04 38.73
C GLN A 417 -158.60 32.69 39.06
N ASN A 418 -159.82 32.65 39.64
CA ASN A 418 -160.63 33.77 40.16
C ASN A 418 -161.58 33.45 41.34
N HIS A 419 -162.07 34.54 41.92
CA HIS A 419 -162.94 34.78 43.08
C HIS A 419 -164.22 33.95 43.35
N ARG A 420 -164.52 33.87 44.67
CA ARG A 420 -165.80 34.17 45.38
C ARG A 420 -167.14 33.70 44.78
N GLU A 421 -167.93 32.96 45.59
CA GLU A 421 -169.02 33.57 46.37
C GLU A 421 -169.49 32.68 47.55
N CYS A 422 -170.01 33.32 48.60
CA CYS A 422 -170.75 32.71 49.71
C CYS A 422 -171.77 33.75 50.20
N SER A 423 -173.02 33.34 50.46
CA SER A 423 -174.16 34.27 50.61
C SER A 423 -175.08 33.95 51.82
N CYS A 424 -174.52 34.00 53.03
CA CYS A 424 -175.23 34.35 54.28
C CYS A 424 -174.22 34.49 55.44
N GLY A 425 -174.41 35.28 56.50
CA GLY A 425 -175.49 36.23 56.79
C GLY A 425 -176.08 36.03 58.19
N CYS A 426 -175.83 36.98 59.11
CA CYS A 426 -176.36 37.04 60.50
C CYS A 426 -175.74 36.02 61.51
N CYS A 427 -175.47 36.32 62.79
CA CYS A 427 -175.49 37.59 63.54
C CYS A 427 -174.56 37.57 64.79
N CYS A 428 -174.45 38.75 65.44
CA CYS A 428 -173.83 39.06 66.75
C CYS A 428 -174.79 38.70 67.94
N ASP A 429 -174.59 38.98 69.25
CA ASP A 429 -173.49 39.58 70.05
C ASP A 429 -173.63 39.28 71.58
N HIS A 430 -172.66 39.79 72.38
CA HIS A 430 -172.57 40.07 73.84
C HIS A 430 -173.70 39.80 74.90
N LYS A 431 -173.32 39.01 75.94
CA LYS A 431 -173.31 39.22 77.44
C LYS A 431 -174.52 39.72 78.30
N TYR A 432 -174.58 39.14 79.53
CA TYR A 432 -175.29 39.53 80.80
C TYR A 432 -176.84 39.34 80.83
N THR A 433 -177.56 39.04 81.94
CA THR A 433 -177.27 38.93 83.41
C THR A 433 -178.21 37.89 84.12
N HIS A 434 -178.13 37.74 85.47
CA HIS A 434 -179.06 36.98 86.37
C HIS A 434 -180.49 37.62 86.46
N GLU A 435 -181.56 37.12 87.13
CA GLU A 435 -181.75 36.06 88.16
C GLU A 435 -183.19 35.39 88.14
N ASN A 436 -183.62 34.70 89.20
CA ASN A 436 -184.77 33.74 89.26
C ASN A 436 -186.20 34.35 89.46
N GLU A 437 -187.29 33.64 89.08
CA GLU A 437 -188.25 32.95 90.00
C GLU A 437 -189.65 32.50 89.42
N TYR A 438 -190.12 31.34 89.91
CA TYR A 438 -191.53 30.88 90.15
C TYR A 438 -192.59 30.65 89.02
N LYS A 439 -193.86 30.45 89.43
CA LYS A 439 -194.81 29.40 88.97
C LYS A 439 -196.09 29.87 88.25
N PHE A 440 -196.80 28.87 87.72
CA PHE A 440 -198.18 28.85 87.24
C PHE A 440 -199.25 29.40 88.22
N GLU A 441 -200.43 29.68 87.66
CA GLU A 441 -201.62 30.36 88.18
C GLU A 441 -202.28 29.72 89.43
N GLY A 442 -203.12 30.50 90.11
CA GLY A 442 -204.00 30.06 91.19
C GLY A 442 -205.22 30.98 91.38
N SER A 443 -206.33 30.40 91.81
CA SER A 443 -207.66 31.03 91.96
C SER A 443 -208.49 30.17 92.93
N GLU A 444 -209.24 30.65 93.93
CA GLU A 444 -209.48 32.00 94.51
C GLU A 444 -209.35 31.85 96.07
N SER A 445 -209.82 32.69 97.01
CA SER A 445 -210.87 33.73 97.09
C SER A 445 -210.76 34.52 98.40
N ASP A 446 -211.47 35.65 98.52
CA ASP A 446 -211.80 36.27 99.82
C ASP A 446 -213.17 37.01 99.76
N HIS A 447 -213.68 37.48 100.91
CA HIS A 447 -214.86 38.33 101.21
C HIS A 447 -216.27 37.70 101.53
N PRO A 448 -217.14 38.39 102.35
CA PRO A 448 -218.32 37.78 103.03
C PRO A 448 -219.67 38.55 102.95
N LEU A 449 -220.80 38.03 103.53
CA LEU A 449 -221.82 38.77 104.37
C LEU A 449 -223.17 38.05 104.76
N CYS A 450 -223.63 38.31 106.01
CA CYS A 450 -225.03 38.56 106.52
C CYS A 450 -226.16 37.50 106.82
N SER A 451 -226.23 37.07 108.10
CA SER A 451 -227.38 37.15 109.08
C SER A 451 -228.56 36.12 109.26
N HIS A 452 -228.65 35.64 110.53
CA HIS A 452 -229.83 35.51 111.45
C HIS A 452 -230.78 34.27 111.39
N LYS A 453 -231.57 33.85 112.44
CA LYS A 453 -231.57 33.99 113.95
C LYS A 453 -232.83 33.30 114.58
N ASN A 454 -232.88 33.17 115.94
CA ASN A 454 -234.05 33.02 116.88
C ASN A 454 -234.39 31.57 117.40
N VAL A 455 -235.09 31.30 118.54
CA VAL A 455 -235.29 31.95 119.89
C VAL A 455 -236.10 30.99 120.84
N LEU A 456 -236.39 31.37 122.11
CA LEU A 456 -237.19 30.67 123.18
C LEU A 456 -236.43 29.63 124.05
N LYS A 457 -236.83 29.23 125.30
CA LYS A 457 -237.90 29.69 126.25
C LYS A 457 -237.49 29.76 127.75
N ILE A 458 -238.15 29.04 128.69
CA ILE A 458 -238.32 29.34 130.16
C ILE A 458 -238.85 28.09 130.94
N LEU A 459 -238.82 27.87 132.28
CA LEU A 459 -237.97 28.25 133.45
C LEU A 459 -238.59 27.67 134.79
N ASN A 460 -237.89 27.76 135.95
CA ASN A 460 -238.39 27.65 137.37
C ASN A 460 -238.70 26.26 138.00
N LYS A 461 -238.57 26.01 139.33
CA LYS A 461 -237.65 26.55 140.39
C LYS A 461 -237.40 25.57 141.60
N GLU A 462 -237.71 25.89 142.88
CA GLU A 462 -237.16 25.18 144.08
C GLU A 462 -238.07 24.99 145.34
N LYS A 463 -237.70 23.98 146.17
CA LYS A 463 -237.73 23.91 147.65
C LYS A 463 -239.08 24.08 148.40
N ALA A 464 -240.02 23.17 148.12
CA ALA A 464 -241.11 22.74 149.02
C ALA A 464 -240.90 21.34 149.67
N ARG A 465 -239.64 20.88 149.71
CA ARG A 465 -238.97 20.25 150.87
C ARG A 465 -239.46 18.88 151.37
N ALA A 466 -238.54 17.92 151.24
CA ALA A 466 -238.22 16.87 152.20
C ALA A 466 -239.14 15.63 152.34
N THR A 467 -240.27 15.50 151.62
CA THR A 467 -241.14 14.30 151.77
C THR A 467 -241.71 13.68 150.48
N ASP A 468 -242.08 14.44 149.44
CA ASP A 468 -242.47 13.86 148.13
C ASP A 468 -241.26 13.42 147.26
N GLU A 469 -240.04 13.68 147.76
CA GLU A 469 -238.76 13.47 147.08
C GLU A 469 -238.44 11.99 146.77
N LEU A 470 -239.28 11.04 147.19
CA LEU A 470 -239.09 9.60 146.98
C LEU A 470 -239.71 9.07 145.66
N ASN A 471 -240.83 9.63 145.19
CA ASN A 471 -241.69 8.95 144.20
C ASN A 471 -241.34 9.23 142.72
N LYS A 472 -241.11 10.49 142.33
CA LYS A 472 -240.94 10.84 140.89
C LYS A 472 -239.54 10.62 140.31
N LEU A 473 -238.58 10.18 141.11
CA LEU A 473 -237.28 9.69 140.63
C LEU A 473 -237.42 8.47 139.69
N GLN A 474 -238.58 7.79 139.68
CA GLN A 474 -238.89 6.73 138.72
C GLN A 474 -239.39 7.27 137.36
N ASP A 475 -240.07 8.42 137.31
CA ASP A 475 -240.57 9.02 136.05
C ASP A 475 -239.39 9.54 135.20
N GLU A 476 -238.44 10.23 135.82
CA GLU A 476 -237.28 10.83 135.14
C GLU A 476 -236.40 9.77 134.43
N LEU A 477 -236.26 8.58 135.03
CA LEU A 477 -235.51 7.45 134.46
C LEU A 477 -236.10 6.88 133.16
N ILE A 478 -237.38 7.18 132.84
CA ILE A 478 -238.02 6.75 131.60
C ILE A 478 -237.79 7.79 130.48
N ASP A 479 -237.96 9.08 130.78
CA ASP A 479 -237.85 10.13 129.77
C ASP A 479 -236.40 10.31 129.25
N TYR A 480 -235.39 10.10 130.11
CA TYR A 480 -233.99 10.09 129.67
C TYR A 480 -233.63 8.92 128.74
N LYS A 481 -234.35 7.78 128.79
CA LYS A 481 -234.15 6.67 127.84
C LYS A 481 -234.70 7.01 126.45
N ASN A 482 -235.86 7.66 126.37
CA ASN A 482 -236.49 8.00 125.09
C ASN A 482 -235.69 9.06 124.30
N LYS A 483 -235.09 10.04 124.98
CA LYS A 483 -234.20 11.05 124.34
C LYS A 483 -232.92 10.45 123.76
N LEU A 484 -232.39 9.39 124.37
CA LEU A 484 -231.19 8.67 123.88
C LEU A 484 -231.43 7.93 122.55
N ALA A 485 -232.66 7.46 122.30
CA ALA A 485 -233.02 6.81 121.04
C ALA A 485 -233.02 7.79 119.86
N GLY A 486 -233.64 8.97 120.02
CA GLY A 486 -233.80 9.94 118.93
C GLY A 486 -232.49 10.48 118.35
N LEU A 487 -231.48 10.72 119.19
CA LEU A 487 -230.16 11.20 118.75
C LEU A 487 -229.38 10.16 117.93
N SER A 488 -229.63 8.87 118.16
CA SER A 488 -228.90 7.78 117.48
C SER A 488 -229.30 7.63 116.01
N GLN A 489 -230.53 8.01 115.64
CA GLN A 489 -231.05 7.82 114.28
C GLN A 489 -230.62 8.95 113.31
N ALA A 490 -230.42 10.17 113.80
CA ALA A 490 -229.98 11.31 112.99
C ALA A 490 -228.57 11.10 112.40
N MET A 491 -227.60 10.70 113.24
CA MET A 491 -226.19 10.57 112.85
C MET A 491 -225.91 9.51 111.76
N HIS A 492 -226.84 8.56 111.54
CA HIS A 492 -226.66 7.55 110.49
C HIS A 492 -226.88 8.12 109.08
N SER A 493 -227.69 9.18 108.95
CA SER A 493 -228.05 9.77 107.64
C SER A 493 -226.90 10.57 107.00
N GLU A 494 -226.23 11.45 107.75
CA GLU A 494 -225.10 12.25 107.24
C GLU A 494 -223.91 11.38 106.80
N LYS A 495 -223.74 10.21 107.42
CA LYS A 495 -222.60 9.33 107.13
C LYS A 495 -222.64 8.79 105.69
N CYS A 496 -223.83 8.54 105.13
CA CYS A 496 -223.96 8.04 103.76
C CYS A 496 -223.57 9.07 102.69
N ASN A 497 -223.84 10.36 102.89
CA ASN A 497 -223.48 11.40 101.91
C ASN A 497 -221.96 11.57 101.74
N ASN A 498 -221.21 11.46 102.85
CA ASN A 498 -219.75 11.66 102.83
C ASN A 498 -219.00 10.56 102.06
N GLU A 499 -219.51 9.32 102.07
CA GLU A 499 -218.86 8.19 101.36
C GLU A 499 -218.95 8.33 99.83
N VAL A 500 -220.01 8.98 99.31
CA VAL A 500 -220.20 9.19 97.85
C VAL A 500 -219.23 10.25 97.30
N ILE A 501 -219.02 11.35 98.03
CA ILE A 501 -218.13 12.44 97.60
C ILE A 501 -216.68 11.96 97.49
N LYS A 502 -216.25 11.10 98.41
CA LYS A 502 -214.91 10.49 98.44
C LYS A 502 -214.57 9.74 97.14
N LEU A 503 -215.48 8.87 96.68
CA LEU A 503 -215.27 8.08 95.45
C LEU A 503 -215.05 8.95 94.20
N GLN A 504 -215.73 10.11 94.11
CA GLN A 504 -215.59 11.04 92.99
C GLN A 504 -214.22 11.76 92.94
N LEU A 505 -213.53 11.85 94.08
CA LEU A 505 -212.17 12.41 94.16
C LEU A 505 -211.11 11.35 93.82
N GLU A 506 -211.31 10.10 94.24
CA GLU A 506 -210.39 8.98 93.97
C GLU A 506 -210.21 8.70 92.47
N ASP A 507 -211.27 8.82 91.65
CA ASP A 507 -211.15 8.64 90.19
C ASP A 507 -210.43 9.78 89.47
N LYS A 508 -210.57 11.03 89.95
CA LYS A 508 -209.81 12.17 89.39
C LYS A 508 -208.30 11.99 89.60
N ILE A 509 -207.88 11.49 90.76
CA ILE A 509 -206.47 11.24 91.07
C ILE A 509 -205.86 10.23 90.07
N LYS A 510 -206.54 9.11 89.82
CA LYS A 510 -206.10 8.08 88.86
C LYS A 510 -205.87 8.64 87.45
N SER A 511 -206.69 9.60 87.01
CA SER A 511 -206.56 10.20 85.68
C SER A 511 -205.25 10.99 85.51
N TYR A 512 -204.87 11.80 86.51
CA TYR A 512 -203.61 12.56 86.48
C TYR A 512 -202.37 11.66 86.65
N GLU A 513 -202.47 10.54 87.37
CA GLU A 513 -201.37 9.59 87.51
C GLU A 513 -201.01 8.91 86.17
N LEU A 514 -202.01 8.60 85.34
CA LEU A 514 -201.81 8.08 83.99
C LEU A 514 -201.14 9.10 83.06
N GLU A 515 -201.60 10.36 83.07
CA GLU A 515 -201.02 11.42 82.25
C GLU A 515 -199.55 11.69 82.61
N LYS A 516 -199.25 11.83 83.92
CA LYS A 516 -197.90 11.98 84.46
C LYS A 516 -196.96 10.85 83.99
N LYS A 517 -197.44 9.61 83.97
CA LYS A 517 -196.67 8.45 83.50
C LYS A 517 -196.33 8.57 82.01
N SER A 518 -197.30 8.93 81.17
CA SER A 518 -197.10 9.09 79.72
C SER A 518 -196.04 10.15 79.38
N LEU A 519 -195.97 11.24 80.15
CA LEU A 519 -194.96 12.29 80.00
C LEU A 519 -193.57 11.81 80.44
N SER A 520 -193.49 11.04 81.52
CA SER A 520 -192.24 10.44 82.01
C SER A 520 -191.61 9.48 80.99
N ASP A 521 -192.42 8.65 80.33
CA ASP A 521 -191.96 7.74 79.28
C ASP A 521 -191.44 8.52 78.05
N LYS A 522 -192.09 9.64 77.72
CA LYS A 522 -191.72 10.51 76.59
C LYS A 522 -190.41 11.28 76.84
N ILE A 523 -190.18 11.76 78.06
CA ILE A 523 -188.90 12.36 78.49
C ILE A 523 -187.77 11.33 78.41
N SER A 524 -188.02 10.11 78.89
CA SER A 524 -187.05 9.01 78.85
C SER A 524 -186.62 8.65 77.42
N SER A 525 -187.59 8.63 76.48
CA SER A 525 -187.33 8.41 75.05
C SER A 525 -186.47 9.52 74.42
N LEU A 526 -186.68 10.78 74.81
CA LEU A 526 -185.89 11.92 74.29
C LEU A 526 -184.46 11.92 74.84
N ASN A 527 -184.26 11.66 76.13
CA ASN A 527 -182.91 11.58 76.71
C ASN A 527 -182.08 10.45 76.10
N SER A 528 -182.68 9.29 75.80
CA SER A 528 -181.99 8.20 75.10
C SER A 528 -181.55 8.61 73.69
N LYS A 529 -182.37 9.37 72.95
CA LYS A 529 -182.00 9.91 71.62
C LYS A 529 -180.92 10.98 71.72
N LEU A 530 -180.93 11.80 72.76
CA LEU A 530 -179.89 12.81 73.02
C LEU A 530 -178.52 12.14 73.20
N GLN A 531 -178.43 11.16 74.10
CA GLN A 531 -177.19 10.40 74.35
C GLN A 531 -176.65 9.69 73.11
N MET A 532 -177.53 9.16 72.26
CA MET A 532 -177.10 8.57 70.98
C MET A 532 -176.52 9.63 70.02
N ALA A 533 -177.10 10.83 69.97
CA ALA A 533 -176.58 11.92 69.14
C ALA A 533 -175.24 12.48 69.66
N GLU A 534 -175.11 12.65 70.99
CA GLU A 534 -173.87 13.04 71.66
C GLU A 534 -172.74 12.05 71.37
N HIS A 535 -172.99 10.75 71.55
CA HIS A 535 -172.01 9.71 71.25
C HIS A 535 -171.66 9.59 69.75
N GLN A 536 -172.57 9.98 68.85
CA GLN A 536 -172.28 10.08 67.42
C GLN A 536 -171.36 11.27 67.10
N ILE A 537 -171.55 12.42 67.79
CA ILE A 537 -170.71 13.61 67.66
C ILE A 537 -169.29 13.33 68.15
N ASP A 538 -169.11 12.64 69.28
CA ASP A 538 -167.79 12.33 69.83
C ASP A 538 -166.97 11.39 68.94
N LYS A 539 -167.62 10.44 68.25
CA LYS A 539 -166.96 9.61 67.22
C LYS A 539 -166.46 10.45 66.05
N LEU A 540 -167.30 11.33 65.51
CA LEU A 540 -166.93 12.21 64.40
C LEU A 540 -165.83 13.21 64.79
N ARG A 541 -165.77 13.66 66.05
CA ARG A 541 -164.64 14.43 66.59
C ARG A 541 -163.35 13.61 66.56
N HIS A 542 -163.38 12.39 67.07
CA HIS A 542 -162.20 11.52 67.12
C HIS A 542 -161.68 11.13 65.73
N GLU A 543 -162.57 10.88 64.75
CA GLU A 543 -162.20 10.65 63.35
C GLU A 543 -161.54 11.89 62.71
N VAL A 544 -162.03 13.09 63.02
CA VAL A 544 -161.40 14.35 62.57
C VAL A 544 -160.02 14.54 63.20
N ASP A 545 -159.87 14.29 64.50
CA ASP A 545 -158.58 14.39 65.18
C ASP A 545 -157.56 13.40 64.58
N GLU A 546 -157.94 12.13 64.36
CA GLU A 546 -157.09 11.14 63.68
C GLU A 546 -156.67 11.62 62.29
N LEU A 547 -157.61 12.05 61.44
CA LEU A 547 -157.32 12.55 60.09
C LEU A 547 -156.43 13.80 60.08
N THR A 548 -156.51 14.68 61.09
CA THR A 548 -155.60 15.82 61.21
C THR A 548 -154.19 15.40 61.62
N THR A 549 -154.04 14.44 62.53
CA THR A 549 -152.71 13.88 62.88
C THR A 549 -152.08 13.19 61.67
N ASP A 550 -152.86 12.47 60.86
CA ASP A 550 -152.36 11.83 59.66
C ASP A 550 -151.98 12.84 58.58
N SER A 551 -152.73 13.94 58.42
CA SER A 551 -152.33 15.08 57.58
C SER A 551 -150.99 15.68 58.01
N ALA A 552 -150.72 15.77 59.32
CA ALA A 552 -149.43 16.20 59.85
C ALA A 552 -148.31 15.18 59.58
N ASN A 553 -148.58 13.88 59.76
CA ASN A 553 -147.65 12.79 59.46
C ASN A 553 -147.25 12.77 57.98
N TRP A 554 -148.19 12.97 57.05
CA TRP A 554 -147.91 13.03 55.61
C TRP A 554 -147.11 14.28 55.23
N LYS A 555 -147.37 15.44 55.84
CA LYS A 555 -146.53 16.65 55.67
C LYS A 555 -145.10 16.44 56.19
N ALA A 556 -144.93 15.78 57.34
CA ALA A 556 -143.61 15.44 57.87
C ALA A 556 -142.84 14.49 56.94
N LYS A 557 -143.49 13.41 56.46
CA LYS A 557 -142.92 12.48 55.46
C LYS A 557 -142.52 13.20 54.17
N TYR A 558 -143.38 14.08 53.63
CA TYR A 558 -143.07 14.87 52.44
C TYR A 558 -141.85 15.78 52.64
N ASN A 559 -141.79 16.51 53.75
CA ASN A 559 -140.65 17.38 54.06
C ASN A 559 -139.34 16.59 54.21
N HIS A 560 -139.38 15.40 54.83
CA HIS A 560 -138.22 14.52 54.93
C HIS A 560 -137.75 14.04 53.54
N ILE A 561 -138.67 13.59 52.67
CA ILE A 561 -138.35 13.19 51.29
C ILE A 561 -137.79 14.37 50.49
N LYS A 562 -138.30 15.60 50.68
CA LYS A 562 -137.77 16.81 50.04
C LYS A 562 -136.31 17.07 50.42
N VAL A 563 -136.01 17.05 51.72
CA VAL A 563 -134.62 17.25 52.21
C VAL A 563 -133.69 16.13 51.75
N LEU A 564 -134.19 14.88 51.71
CA LEU A 564 -133.42 13.75 51.18
C LEU A 564 -133.10 13.94 49.68
N ASN A 565 -134.07 14.37 48.87
CA ASN A 565 -133.84 14.68 47.46
C ASN A 565 -132.88 15.85 47.25
N GLU A 566 -132.98 16.92 48.06
CA GLU A 566 -132.04 18.05 48.02
C GLU A 566 -130.60 17.62 48.40
N HIS A 567 -130.46 16.68 49.35
CA HIS A 567 -129.17 16.09 49.73
C HIS A 567 -128.62 15.12 48.65
N LEU A 568 -129.48 14.31 48.02
CA LEU A 568 -129.10 13.44 46.91
C LEU A 568 -128.67 14.27 45.68
N GLU A 569 -129.41 15.32 45.33
CA GLU A 569 -129.02 16.25 44.27
C GLU A 569 -127.66 16.92 44.53
N MET A 570 -127.37 17.30 45.77
CA MET A 570 -126.06 17.86 46.13
C MET A 570 -124.96 16.81 46.05
N THR A 571 -125.22 15.59 46.52
CA THR A 571 -124.27 14.47 46.47
C THR A 571 -123.94 14.09 45.03
N ILE A 572 -124.95 14.05 44.15
CA ILE A 572 -124.77 13.81 42.71
C ILE A 572 -123.89 14.90 42.08
N LYS A 573 -124.18 16.19 42.32
CA LYS A 573 -123.36 17.31 41.80
C LYS A 573 -121.90 17.21 42.26
N ASN A 574 -121.68 16.95 43.54
CA ASN A 574 -120.33 16.75 44.09
C ASN A 574 -119.61 15.55 43.44
N SER A 575 -120.33 14.46 43.16
CA SER A 575 -119.75 13.30 42.46
C SER A 575 -119.43 13.61 41.00
N GLU A 576 -120.30 14.32 40.27
CA GLU A 576 -120.00 14.75 38.89
C GLU A 576 -118.80 15.71 38.82
N GLU A 577 -118.65 16.61 39.80
CA GLU A 577 -117.52 17.56 39.85
C GLU A 577 -116.21 16.85 40.19
N ASN A 578 -116.25 15.87 41.11
CA ASN A 578 -115.13 14.98 41.38
C ASN A 578 -114.74 14.15 40.14
N GLU A 579 -115.71 13.56 39.42
CA GLU A 579 -115.45 12.86 38.15
C GLU A 579 -114.81 13.78 37.09
N LYS A 580 -115.30 15.03 36.95
CA LYS A 580 -114.71 16.02 36.03
C LYS A 580 -113.25 16.35 36.39
N SER A 581 -112.91 16.44 37.68
CA SER A 581 -111.52 16.60 38.13
C SER A 581 -110.68 15.37 37.80
N ASN A 582 -111.11 14.18 38.23
CA ASN A 582 -110.38 12.93 37.98
C ASN A 582 -110.15 12.69 36.47
N VAL A 583 -111.12 13.03 35.61
CA VAL A 583 -110.96 12.98 34.15
C VAL A 583 -109.96 14.01 33.62
N ALA A 584 -109.81 15.18 34.25
CA ALA A 584 -108.75 16.13 33.92
C ALA A 584 -107.36 15.65 34.37
N ASP A 585 -107.27 15.06 35.56
CA ASP A 585 -106.04 14.51 36.14
C ASP A 585 -105.55 13.24 35.40
N ILE A 586 -106.48 12.41 34.93
CA ILE A 586 -106.17 11.29 34.02
C ILE A 586 -105.66 11.82 32.67
N LYS A 587 -106.25 12.90 32.11
CA LYS A 587 -105.78 13.50 30.86
C LYS A 587 -104.39 14.11 30.98
N SER A 588 -104.10 14.85 32.05
CA SER A 588 -102.77 15.43 32.29
C SER A 588 -101.72 14.32 32.50
N SER A 589 -102.07 13.27 33.23
CA SER A 589 -101.25 12.06 33.39
C SER A 589 -101.00 11.34 32.06
N MET A 590 -102.02 11.20 31.21
CA MET A 590 -101.90 10.56 29.89
C MET A 590 -101.00 11.35 28.93
N ILE A 591 -101.10 12.69 28.93
CA ILE A 591 -100.16 13.56 28.20
C ILE A 591 -98.72 13.36 28.70
N LYS A 592 -98.53 13.26 30.02
CA LYS A 592 -97.20 13.02 30.60
C LYS A 592 -96.63 11.64 30.28
N ILE A 593 -97.47 10.60 30.22
CA ILE A 593 -97.10 9.27 29.73
C ILE A 593 -96.65 9.35 28.27
N GLN A 594 -97.42 9.98 27.38
CA GLN A 594 -97.05 10.15 25.97
C GLN A 594 -95.75 10.94 25.77
N GLN A 595 -95.44 11.87 26.68
CA GLN A 595 -94.16 12.58 26.64
C GLN A 595 -93.00 11.68 27.12
N LEU A 596 -93.17 10.94 28.22
CA LEU A 596 -92.18 9.96 28.68
C LEU A 596 -91.94 8.83 27.66
N GLU A 597 -92.96 8.42 26.89
CA GLU A 597 -92.84 7.47 25.78
C GLU A 597 -91.98 8.02 24.63
N LYS A 598 -92.14 9.31 24.30
CA LYS A 598 -91.29 10.00 23.30
C LYS A 598 -89.84 10.15 23.79
N GLU A 599 -89.66 10.54 25.06
CA GLU A 599 -88.34 10.67 25.69
C GLU A 599 -87.64 9.29 25.76
N LYS A 600 -88.37 8.23 26.11
CA LYS A 600 -87.89 6.84 26.04
C LYS A 600 -87.48 6.47 24.61
N ALA A 601 -88.32 6.70 23.61
CA ALA A 601 -88.02 6.36 22.22
C ALA A 601 -86.77 7.12 21.71
N ALA A 602 -86.61 8.39 22.06
CA ALA A 602 -85.41 9.16 21.76
C ALA A 602 -84.16 8.54 22.42
N LEU A 603 -84.23 8.19 23.70
CA LEU A 603 -83.13 7.51 24.41
C LEU A 603 -82.81 6.14 23.84
N GLU A 604 -83.81 5.36 23.38
CA GLU A 604 -83.61 4.09 22.69
C GLU A 604 -82.90 4.29 21.33
N THR A 605 -83.24 5.33 20.56
CA THR A 605 -82.49 5.66 19.33
C THR A 605 -81.06 6.11 19.60
N ALA A 606 -80.82 6.92 20.64
CA ALA A 606 -79.48 7.35 21.04
C ALA A 606 -78.63 6.18 21.56
N LEU A 607 -79.23 5.23 22.29
CA LEU A 607 -78.56 3.97 22.66
C LEU A 607 -78.19 3.16 21.42
N GLN A 608 -79.04 3.12 20.38
CA GLN A 608 -78.72 2.43 19.13
C GLN A 608 -77.59 3.11 18.33
N THR A 609 -77.46 4.43 18.33
CA THR A 609 -76.31 5.10 17.67
C THR A 609 -75.02 4.86 18.46
N MET A 610 -75.03 5.08 19.78
CA MET A 610 -73.90 4.78 20.66
C MET A 610 -73.45 3.31 20.57
N GLN A 611 -74.39 2.37 20.43
CA GLN A 611 -74.07 0.94 20.24
C GLN A 611 -73.43 0.66 18.87
N LYS A 612 -73.82 1.37 17.80
CA LYS A 612 -73.19 1.28 16.47
C LYS A 612 -71.79 1.88 16.47
N GLU A 613 -71.62 3.06 17.07
CA GLU A 613 -70.31 3.73 17.24
C GLU A 613 -69.34 2.84 18.04
N LYS A 614 -69.81 2.25 19.15
CA LYS A 614 -69.07 1.25 19.94
C LYS A 614 -68.69 -0.01 19.15
N VAL A 615 -69.45 -0.41 18.13
CA VAL A 615 -69.09 -1.50 17.22
C VAL A 615 -68.07 -1.04 16.18
N SER A 616 -68.19 0.18 15.63
CA SER A 616 -67.16 0.77 14.76
C SER A 616 -65.82 0.82 15.48
N LEU A 617 -65.75 1.49 16.64
CA LEU A 617 -64.52 1.65 17.41
C LEU A 617 -63.86 0.32 17.80
N ARG A 618 -64.64 -0.76 17.95
CA ARG A 618 -64.10 -2.12 18.16
C ARG A 618 -63.49 -2.73 16.90
N ASN A 619 -64.09 -2.47 15.73
CA ASN A 619 -63.50 -2.86 14.44
C ASN A 619 -62.24 -2.04 14.15
N ASP A 620 -62.26 -0.74 14.49
CA ASP A 620 -61.14 0.18 14.30
C ASP A 620 -59.95 -0.22 15.20
N ILE A 621 -60.19 -0.56 16.47
CA ILE A 621 -59.18 -1.17 17.37
C ILE A 621 -58.65 -2.48 16.78
N HIS A 622 -59.52 -3.36 16.27
CA HIS A 622 -59.09 -4.62 15.66
C HIS A 622 -58.30 -4.44 14.34
N HIS A 623 -58.49 -3.33 13.64
CA HIS A 623 -57.67 -2.92 12.49
C HIS A 623 -56.28 -2.46 12.97
N LEU A 624 -56.25 -1.58 13.97
CA LEU A 624 -55.01 -1.08 14.57
C LEU A 624 -54.17 -2.20 15.21
N ASP A 625 -54.78 -3.21 15.83
CA ASP A 625 -54.09 -4.40 16.32
C ASP A 625 -53.42 -5.18 15.17
N LYS A 626 -54.11 -5.37 14.04
CA LYS A 626 -53.56 -6.02 12.84
C LYS A 626 -52.43 -5.22 12.20
N GLU A 627 -52.59 -3.90 12.10
CA GLU A 627 -51.54 -3.01 11.59
C GLU A 627 -50.32 -3.04 12.50
N LYS A 628 -50.52 -2.93 13.83
CA LYS A 628 -49.48 -3.10 14.84
C LYS A 628 -48.75 -4.44 14.68
N ASP A 629 -49.46 -5.55 14.54
CA ASP A 629 -48.83 -6.87 14.41
C ASP A 629 -48.07 -7.02 13.07
N SER A 630 -48.54 -6.38 11.99
CA SER A 630 -47.80 -6.28 10.72
C SER A 630 -46.56 -5.38 10.80
N LEU A 631 -46.61 -4.31 11.59
CA LEU A 631 -45.49 -3.43 11.87
C LEU A 631 -44.48 -4.10 12.82
N MET A 632 -44.95 -4.92 13.77
CA MET A 632 -44.09 -5.71 14.66
C MET A 632 -43.31 -6.77 13.87
N THR A 633 -43.99 -7.54 13.02
CA THR A 633 -43.34 -8.56 12.18
C THR A 633 -42.37 -7.96 11.15
N THR A 634 -42.71 -6.83 10.52
CA THR A 634 -41.76 -6.13 9.64
C THR A 634 -40.60 -5.48 10.41
N LEU A 635 -40.80 -5.01 11.65
CA LEU A 635 -39.72 -4.54 12.51
C LEU A 635 -38.76 -5.67 12.89
N ASP A 636 -39.28 -6.86 13.25
CA ASP A 636 -38.48 -8.05 13.54
C ASP A 636 -37.69 -8.51 12.31
N GLU A 637 -38.30 -8.54 11.13
CA GLU A 637 -37.59 -8.80 9.87
C GLU A 637 -36.46 -7.79 9.63
N LYS A 638 -36.68 -6.50 9.95
CA LYS A 638 -35.65 -5.46 9.82
C LYS A 638 -34.55 -5.59 10.87
N ALA A 639 -34.85 -5.99 12.10
CA ALA A 639 -33.84 -6.31 13.12
C ALA A 639 -32.99 -7.53 12.72
N VAL A 640 -33.61 -8.55 12.11
CA VAL A 640 -32.91 -9.71 11.54
C VAL A 640 -32.07 -9.32 10.30
N GLN A 641 -32.52 -8.37 9.48
CA GLN A 641 -31.71 -7.83 8.38
C GLN A 641 -30.53 -6.98 8.89
N LEU A 642 -30.75 -6.13 9.90
CA LEU A 642 -29.71 -5.30 10.52
C LEU A 642 -28.60 -6.16 11.16
N SER A 643 -28.96 -7.14 11.99
CA SER A 643 -27.98 -8.05 12.61
C SER A 643 -27.18 -8.89 11.60
N LYS A 644 -27.79 -9.27 10.46
CA LYS A 644 -27.07 -9.89 9.31
C LYS A 644 -26.10 -8.91 8.64
N MET A 645 -26.48 -7.64 8.47
CA MET A 645 -25.60 -6.62 7.91
C MET A 645 -24.47 -6.24 8.88
N GLU A 646 -24.74 -6.13 10.19
CA GLU A 646 -23.72 -5.91 11.21
C GLU A 646 -22.69 -7.03 11.27
N THR A 647 -23.12 -8.29 11.22
CA THR A 647 -22.21 -9.44 11.23
C THR A 647 -21.38 -9.51 9.96
N ALA A 648 -21.96 -9.21 8.79
CA ALA A 648 -21.20 -9.03 7.55
C ALA A 648 -20.21 -7.86 7.61
N MET A 649 -20.58 -6.71 8.19
CA MET A 649 -19.69 -5.56 8.40
C MET A 649 -18.55 -5.90 9.37
N LYS A 650 -18.82 -6.61 10.48
CA LYS A 650 -17.80 -7.10 11.41
C LYS A 650 -16.83 -8.07 10.71
N GLN A 651 -17.32 -8.98 9.86
CA GLN A 651 -16.46 -9.84 9.03
C GLN A 651 -15.60 -9.05 8.03
N LYS A 652 -16.17 -8.03 7.37
CA LYS A 652 -15.43 -7.17 6.43
C LYS A 652 -14.39 -6.29 7.15
N ASN A 653 -14.70 -5.72 8.31
CA ASN A 653 -13.75 -4.96 9.12
C ASN A 653 -12.60 -5.85 9.62
N ASN A 654 -12.87 -7.10 10.02
CA ASN A 654 -11.82 -8.05 10.38
C ASN A 654 -10.92 -8.40 9.17
N TYR A 655 -11.49 -8.53 7.98
CA TYR A 655 -10.74 -8.75 6.74
C TYR A 655 -9.87 -7.53 6.38
N VAL A 656 -10.41 -6.31 6.47
CA VAL A 656 -9.66 -5.06 6.29
C VAL A 656 -8.52 -4.95 7.31
N SER A 657 -8.77 -5.18 8.59
CA SER A 657 -7.73 -5.16 9.64
C SER A 657 -6.61 -6.19 9.42
N ASN A 658 -6.89 -7.30 8.75
CA ASN A 658 -5.86 -8.27 8.37
C ASN A 658 -5.08 -7.82 7.12
N MET A 659 -5.75 -7.26 6.12
CA MET A 659 -5.10 -6.66 4.95
C MET A 659 -4.22 -5.46 5.36
N GLU A 660 -4.63 -4.64 6.32
CA GLU A 660 -3.83 -3.54 6.88
C GLU A 660 -2.55 -4.04 7.56
N LYS A 661 -2.62 -5.18 8.28
CA LYS A 661 -1.44 -5.83 8.88
C LYS A 661 -0.52 -6.42 7.81
N GLU A 662 -1.07 -7.02 6.75
CA GLU A 662 -0.27 -7.51 5.61
C GLU A 662 0.42 -6.34 4.88
N ILE A 663 -0.29 -5.25 4.63
CA ILE A 663 0.29 -4.01 4.05
C ILE A 663 1.40 -3.46 4.95
N SER A 664 1.18 -3.38 6.27
CA SER A 664 2.20 -2.89 7.21
C SER A 664 3.44 -3.80 7.26
N ASN A 665 3.25 -5.13 7.23
CA ASN A 665 4.34 -6.10 7.13
C ASN A 665 5.11 -5.98 5.80
N LEU A 666 4.41 -5.78 4.68
CA LEU A 666 5.03 -5.58 3.37
C LEU A 666 5.79 -4.24 3.30
N GLN A 667 5.25 -3.17 3.89
CA GLN A 667 5.95 -1.88 4.03
C GLN A 667 7.24 -2.02 4.85
N ALA A 668 7.20 -2.76 5.97
CA ALA A 668 8.39 -3.04 6.78
C ALA A 668 9.43 -3.87 5.99
N GLN A 669 9.00 -4.83 5.17
CA GLN A 669 9.89 -5.57 4.27
C GLN A 669 10.49 -4.66 3.20
N VAL A 670 9.70 -3.78 2.57
CA VAL A 670 10.17 -2.79 1.58
C VAL A 670 11.23 -1.87 2.20
N HIS A 671 10.99 -1.25 3.34
CA HIS A 671 12.00 -0.43 4.02
C HIS A 671 13.26 -1.21 4.41
N THR A 672 13.14 -2.50 4.73
CA THR A 672 14.30 -3.36 4.99
C THR A 672 15.11 -3.58 3.71
N LEU A 673 14.44 -3.83 2.57
CA LEU A 673 15.06 -3.99 1.25
C LEU A 673 15.66 -2.69 0.72
N GLU A 674 14.99 -1.54 0.88
CA GLU A 674 15.52 -0.20 0.55
C GLU A 674 16.81 0.09 1.32
N ARG A 675 16.84 -0.22 2.62
CA ARG A 675 18.04 -0.06 3.45
C ARG A 675 19.16 -1.00 2.99
N MET A 676 18.83 -2.24 2.60
CA MET A 676 19.80 -3.17 2.02
C MET A 676 20.34 -2.66 0.67
N LEU A 677 19.47 -2.18 -0.23
CA LEU A 677 19.82 -1.58 -1.51
C LEU A 677 20.75 -0.37 -1.31
N SER A 678 20.42 0.53 -0.41
CA SER A 678 21.27 1.68 -0.06
C SER A 678 22.66 1.26 0.47
N THR A 679 22.74 0.19 1.27
CA THR A 679 24.04 -0.38 1.68
C THR A 679 24.79 -1.13 0.56
N ALA A 680 24.09 -1.61 -0.47
CA ALA A 680 24.71 -2.21 -1.65
C ALA A 680 25.21 -1.12 -2.62
N GLU A 681 24.42 -0.07 -2.83
CA GLU A 681 24.79 1.11 -3.63
C GLU A 681 25.99 1.85 -3.03
N SER A 682 26.03 2.07 -1.71
CA SER A 682 27.19 2.73 -1.08
C SER A 682 28.47 1.90 -1.23
N LYS A 683 28.38 0.56 -1.13
CA LYS A 683 29.51 -0.35 -1.44
C LYS A 683 29.90 -0.31 -2.92
N ALA A 684 28.94 -0.33 -3.84
CA ALA A 684 29.21 -0.22 -5.27
C ALA A 684 29.87 1.13 -5.62
N ARG A 685 29.41 2.23 -5.00
CA ARG A 685 30.02 3.57 -5.13
C ARG A 685 31.44 3.61 -4.56
N SER A 686 31.74 2.97 -3.42
CA SER A 686 33.12 2.87 -2.92
C SER A 686 34.00 2.05 -3.86
N SER A 687 33.57 0.86 -4.28
CA SER A 687 34.34 0.02 -5.21
C SER A 687 34.56 0.71 -6.56
N ASN A 688 33.58 1.47 -7.08
CA ASN A 688 33.74 2.25 -8.31
C ASN A 688 34.71 3.44 -8.13
N ASN A 689 34.75 4.06 -6.94
CA ASN A 689 35.77 5.06 -6.62
C ASN A 689 37.18 4.45 -6.48
N ASP A 690 37.28 3.22 -5.98
CA ASP A 690 38.56 2.50 -5.88
C ASP A 690 39.05 1.99 -7.25
N ILE A 691 38.14 1.51 -8.11
CA ILE A 691 38.42 1.25 -9.53
C ILE A 691 38.98 2.51 -10.20
N ARG A 692 38.34 3.67 -10.03
CA ARG A 692 38.82 4.95 -10.58
C ARG A 692 40.20 5.39 -10.07
N LYS A 693 40.58 5.03 -8.82
CA LYS A 693 41.95 5.25 -8.33
C LYS A 693 42.92 4.33 -9.07
N ILE A 694 42.60 3.05 -9.20
CA ILE A 694 43.42 2.06 -9.91
C ILE A 694 43.56 2.41 -11.39
N GLU A 695 42.52 2.94 -12.04
CA GLU A 695 42.57 3.47 -13.42
C GLU A 695 43.50 4.70 -13.52
N ALA A 696 43.46 5.62 -12.55
CA ALA A 696 44.37 6.77 -12.50
C ALA A 696 45.84 6.35 -12.21
N GLU A 697 46.04 5.42 -11.29
CA GLU A 697 47.35 4.82 -11.00
C GLU A 697 47.89 4.09 -12.24
N LEU A 698 47.05 3.31 -12.94
CA LEU A 698 47.44 2.61 -14.16
C LEU A 698 47.82 3.58 -15.29
N THR A 699 47.02 4.61 -15.56
CA THR A 699 47.36 5.61 -16.59
C THR A 699 48.62 6.42 -16.26
N THR A 700 48.89 6.71 -14.99
CA THR A 700 50.17 7.33 -14.59
C THR A 700 51.34 6.36 -14.72
N LEU A 701 51.17 5.08 -14.42
CA LEU A 701 52.18 4.04 -14.65
C LEU A 701 52.44 3.78 -16.13
N GLU A 702 51.42 3.86 -16.98
CA GLU A 702 51.55 3.78 -18.44
C GLU A 702 52.34 4.96 -18.99
N SER A 703 52.04 6.20 -18.57
CA SER A 703 52.85 7.37 -18.93
C SER A 703 54.29 7.26 -18.43
N CYS A 704 54.52 6.76 -17.19
CA CYS A 704 55.87 6.50 -16.69
C CYS A 704 56.60 5.43 -17.51
N LYS A 705 55.91 4.36 -17.92
CA LYS A 705 56.43 3.31 -18.81
C LYS A 705 56.78 3.87 -20.20
N GLU A 706 55.94 4.74 -20.78
CA GLU A 706 56.23 5.39 -22.06
C GLU A 706 57.44 6.32 -21.96
N ASN A 707 57.55 7.12 -20.91
CA ASN A 707 58.72 7.95 -20.63
C ASN A 707 60.00 7.11 -20.48
N LEU A 708 59.94 5.98 -19.76
CA LEU A 708 61.06 5.04 -19.63
C LEU A 708 61.41 4.34 -20.96
N ILE A 709 60.43 4.01 -21.80
CA ILE A 709 60.68 3.47 -23.15
C ILE A 709 61.32 4.53 -24.05
N TYR A 710 60.89 5.79 -23.97
CA TYR A 710 61.49 6.90 -24.70
C TYR A 710 62.93 7.15 -24.26
N GLU A 711 63.20 7.19 -22.95
CA GLU A 711 64.57 7.34 -22.43
C GLU A 711 65.45 6.12 -22.74
N ASN A 712 64.92 4.90 -22.69
CA ASN A 712 65.66 3.70 -23.11
C ASN A 712 66.02 3.76 -24.60
N ARG A 713 65.10 4.20 -25.48
CA ARG A 713 65.38 4.47 -26.90
C ARG A 713 66.42 5.57 -27.10
N ARG A 714 66.37 6.65 -26.31
CA ARG A 714 67.40 7.71 -26.35
C ARG A 714 68.77 7.12 -26.00
N LEU A 715 68.87 6.41 -24.87
CA LEU A 715 70.10 5.76 -24.43
C LEU A 715 70.60 4.69 -25.41
N GLN A 716 69.71 3.96 -26.10
CA GLN A 716 70.10 3.05 -27.19
C GLN A 716 70.70 3.80 -28.38
N ASN A 717 70.12 4.94 -28.78
CA ASN A 717 70.69 5.79 -29.83
C ASN A 717 72.02 6.41 -29.40
N ASP A 718 72.12 6.89 -28.16
CA ASP A 718 73.35 7.45 -27.58
C ASP A 718 74.47 6.39 -27.54
N LEU A 719 74.15 5.16 -27.14
CA LEU A 719 75.07 4.02 -27.17
C LEU A 719 75.45 3.59 -28.59
N ALA A 720 74.52 3.64 -29.55
CA ALA A 720 74.81 3.34 -30.95
C ALA A 720 75.75 4.38 -31.57
N ALA A 721 75.53 5.67 -31.29
CA ALA A 721 76.42 6.76 -31.69
C ALA A 721 77.81 6.61 -31.06
N LEU A 722 77.90 6.41 -29.74
CA LEU A 722 79.18 6.15 -29.05
C LEU A 722 79.89 4.89 -29.56
N THR A 723 79.15 3.86 -29.98
CA THR A 723 79.72 2.66 -30.60
C THR A 723 80.26 2.96 -32.01
N GLN A 724 79.53 3.73 -32.81
CA GLN A 724 79.98 4.18 -34.13
C GLN A 724 81.20 5.10 -34.04
N ASP A 725 81.23 6.02 -33.07
CA ASP A 725 82.38 6.89 -32.81
C ASP A 725 83.59 6.09 -32.31
N ASN A 726 83.39 5.11 -31.42
CA ASN A 726 84.47 4.23 -30.98
C ASN A 726 84.98 3.34 -32.13
N MET A 727 84.11 2.89 -33.05
CA MET A 727 84.53 2.22 -34.29
C MET A 727 85.35 3.16 -35.21
N GLN A 728 84.91 4.41 -35.40
CA GLN A 728 85.65 5.41 -36.17
C GLN A 728 87.02 5.72 -35.55
N MET A 729 87.08 5.95 -34.24
CA MET A 729 88.32 6.23 -33.50
C MET A 729 89.26 5.02 -33.48
N SER A 730 88.72 3.80 -33.38
CA SER A 730 89.50 2.56 -33.52
C SER A 730 90.04 2.38 -34.94
N GLY A 731 89.25 2.71 -35.96
CA GLY A 731 89.68 2.74 -37.37
C GLY A 731 90.76 3.78 -37.64
N ALA A 732 90.61 5.00 -37.11
CA ALA A 732 91.62 6.05 -37.20
C ALA A 732 92.91 5.69 -36.45
N LEU A 733 92.79 5.03 -35.28
CA LEU A 733 93.94 4.48 -34.54
C LEU A 733 94.63 3.35 -35.31
N ALA A 734 93.88 2.50 -36.02
CA ALA A 734 94.43 1.45 -36.88
C ALA A 734 95.14 2.05 -38.11
N ALA A 735 94.56 3.06 -38.74
CA ALA A 735 95.18 3.80 -39.84
C ALA A 735 96.48 4.49 -39.38
N SER A 736 96.46 5.21 -38.25
CA SER A 736 97.64 5.86 -37.67
C SER A 736 98.73 4.84 -37.26
N LYS A 737 98.35 3.66 -36.74
CA LYS A 737 99.29 2.56 -36.51
C LYS A 737 99.91 2.05 -37.81
N GLN A 738 99.13 1.92 -38.89
CA GLN A 738 99.65 1.52 -40.20
C GLN A 738 100.55 2.60 -40.81
N GLU A 739 100.24 3.88 -40.63
CA GLU A 739 101.14 4.99 -41.01
C GLU A 739 102.46 4.94 -40.25
N VAL A 740 102.42 4.70 -38.93
CA VAL A 740 103.62 4.49 -38.10
C VAL A 740 104.42 3.26 -38.56
N GLU A 741 103.77 2.16 -38.96
CA GLU A 741 104.47 0.98 -39.48
C GLU A 741 105.06 1.24 -40.88
N ASN A 742 104.34 1.94 -41.76
CA ASN A 742 104.84 2.37 -43.07
C ASN A 742 106.05 3.31 -42.92
N LEU A 743 106.02 4.21 -41.92
CA LEU A 743 107.14 5.09 -41.56
C LEU A 743 108.31 4.30 -40.98
N LYS A 744 108.07 3.25 -40.16
CA LYS A 744 109.12 2.33 -39.69
C LYS A 744 109.76 1.57 -40.85
N MET A 745 108.99 0.99 -41.75
CA MET A 745 109.50 0.31 -42.95
C MET A 745 110.35 1.25 -43.81
N ARG A 746 109.85 2.47 -44.06
CA ARG A 746 110.59 3.50 -44.81
C ARG A 746 111.87 3.95 -44.09
N LEU A 747 111.85 4.02 -42.76
CA LEU A 747 113.02 4.34 -41.95
C LEU A 747 114.03 3.17 -41.93
N GLN A 748 113.57 1.91 -41.95
CA GLN A 748 114.44 0.75 -42.15
C GLN A 748 115.12 0.81 -43.52
N THR A 749 114.38 1.09 -44.60
CA THR A 749 114.99 1.28 -45.93
C THR A 749 115.98 2.45 -45.96
N TYR A 750 115.72 3.54 -45.23
CA TYR A 750 116.71 4.63 -45.09
C TYR A 750 117.93 4.22 -44.24
N VAL A 751 117.77 3.38 -43.21
CA VAL A 751 118.89 2.83 -42.42
C VAL A 751 119.71 1.82 -43.24
N GLU A 752 119.06 1.01 -44.08
CA GLU A 752 119.71 0.10 -45.02
C GLU A 752 120.48 0.88 -46.10
N GLU A 753 119.91 1.97 -46.62
CA GLU A 753 120.56 2.84 -47.61
C GLU A 753 121.72 3.64 -46.99
N VAL A 754 121.57 4.16 -45.76
CA VAL A 754 122.69 4.76 -45.00
C VAL A 754 123.78 3.73 -44.77
N ARG A 755 123.44 2.52 -44.30
CA ARG A 755 124.40 1.42 -44.14
C ARG A 755 125.10 1.07 -45.44
N ARG A 756 124.40 1.04 -46.58
CA ARG A 756 124.97 0.79 -47.91
C ARG A 756 125.94 1.91 -48.33
N VAL A 757 125.66 3.15 -47.94
CA VAL A 757 126.57 4.28 -48.11
C VAL A 757 127.77 4.19 -47.17
N ASP A 758 127.58 3.80 -45.91
CA ASP A 758 128.67 3.59 -44.94
C ASP A 758 129.59 2.43 -45.37
N GLU A 759 129.05 1.33 -45.88
CA GLU A 759 129.82 0.20 -46.43
C GLU A 759 130.60 0.63 -47.69
N LEU A 760 130.02 1.46 -48.56
CA LEU A 760 130.74 2.06 -49.69
C LEU A 760 131.83 3.07 -49.25
N LEU A 761 131.56 3.88 -48.24
CA LEU A 761 132.54 4.80 -47.65
C LEU A 761 133.69 4.00 -47.03
N GLN A 762 133.41 2.93 -46.29
CA GLN A 762 134.43 2.03 -45.75
C GLN A 762 135.25 1.35 -46.86
N MET A 763 134.63 0.94 -47.98
CA MET A 763 135.38 0.47 -49.15
C MET A 763 136.28 1.56 -49.73
N LYS A 764 135.83 2.83 -49.80
CA LYS A 764 136.67 3.96 -50.26
C LYS A 764 137.75 4.38 -49.26
N GLU A 765 137.54 4.20 -47.96
CA GLU A 765 138.58 4.37 -46.95
C GLU A 765 139.62 3.24 -47.00
N ASN A 766 139.21 2.00 -47.28
CA ASN A 766 140.10 0.88 -47.54
C ASN A 766 140.92 1.09 -48.83
N GLU A 767 140.28 1.42 -49.95
CA GLU A 767 140.99 1.77 -51.21
C GLU A 767 141.99 2.91 -50.98
N ARG A 768 141.60 3.95 -50.23
CA ARG A 768 142.49 5.05 -49.85
C ARG A 768 143.64 4.60 -48.94
N ALA A 769 143.39 3.68 -48.01
CA ALA A 769 144.42 3.13 -47.13
C ALA A 769 145.41 2.25 -47.92
N GLU A 770 144.92 1.42 -48.84
CA GLU A 770 145.75 0.62 -49.76
C GLU A 770 146.58 1.51 -50.69
N LEU A 771 145.99 2.56 -51.27
CA LEU A 771 146.73 3.55 -52.08
C LEU A 771 147.77 4.32 -51.26
N LEU A 772 147.48 4.64 -49.99
CA LEU A 772 148.46 5.23 -49.07
C LEU A 772 149.58 4.25 -48.71
N GLU A 773 149.30 2.96 -48.56
CA GLU A 773 150.32 1.95 -48.29
C GLU A 773 151.18 1.67 -49.53
N GLN A 774 150.58 1.62 -50.73
CA GLN A 774 151.30 1.59 -52.00
C GLN A 774 152.19 2.83 -52.16
N PHE A 775 151.69 4.03 -51.80
CA PHE A 775 152.50 5.25 -51.82
C PHE A 775 153.66 5.21 -50.82
N LYS A 776 153.47 4.67 -49.61
CA LYS A 776 154.56 4.42 -48.65
C LYS A 776 155.58 3.42 -49.20
N ALA A 777 155.12 2.32 -49.80
CA ALA A 777 155.99 1.29 -50.36
C ALA A 777 156.85 1.85 -51.51
N LEU A 778 156.24 2.59 -52.44
CA LEU A 778 156.95 3.29 -53.52
C LEU A 778 157.89 4.38 -52.98
N SER A 779 157.53 5.07 -51.90
CA SER A 779 158.40 6.05 -51.24
C SER A 779 159.61 5.38 -50.55
N ALA A 780 159.42 4.20 -49.96
CA ALA A 780 160.48 3.39 -49.36
C ALA A 780 161.40 2.78 -50.43
N GLU A 781 160.85 2.33 -51.56
CA GLU A 781 161.60 1.88 -52.73
C GLU A 781 162.41 3.02 -53.35
N ALA A 782 161.82 4.21 -53.51
CA ALA A 782 162.52 5.41 -53.96
C ALA A 782 163.66 5.79 -52.99
N SER A 783 163.43 5.73 -51.68
CA SER A 783 164.47 5.97 -50.66
C SER A 783 165.59 4.93 -50.73
N HIS A 784 165.26 3.66 -50.97
CA HIS A 784 166.23 2.58 -51.16
C HIS A 784 167.06 2.76 -52.44
N LEU A 785 166.42 3.19 -53.53
CA LEU A 785 167.09 3.53 -54.79
C LEU A 785 168.01 4.75 -54.63
N GLU A 786 167.61 5.76 -53.84
CA GLU A 786 168.44 6.93 -53.53
C GLU A 786 169.70 6.52 -52.73
N VAL A 787 169.55 5.71 -51.68
CA VAL A 787 170.68 5.16 -50.91
C VAL A 787 171.59 4.28 -51.78
N ASN A 788 171.02 3.45 -52.65
CA ASN A 788 171.80 2.63 -53.58
C ASN A 788 172.57 3.50 -54.60
N ASN A 789 171.95 4.59 -55.09
CA ASN A 789 172.61 5.53 -56.00
C ASN A 789 173.77 6.27 -55.31
N GLN A 790 173.60 6.71 -54.05
CA GLN A 790 174.69 7.28 -53.24
C GLN A 790 175.85 6.28 -53.04
N SER A 791 175.56 4.99 -52.87
CA SER A 791 176.59 3.94 -52.80
C SER A 791 177.34 3.79 -54.13
N LEU A 792 176.64 3.85 -55.28
CA LEU A 792 177.26 3.80 -56.60
C LEU A 792 178.07 5.06 -56.93
N GLU A 793 177.67 6.25 -56.45
CA GLU A 793 178.48 7.46 -56.55
C GLU A 793 179.78 7.37 -55.72
N TYR A 794 179.74 6.73 -54.55
CA TYR A 794 180.93 6.46 -53.73
C TYR A 794 181.91 5.49 -54.43
N GLU A 795 181.41 4.44 -55.09
CA GLU A 795 182.27 3.57 -55.92
C GLU A 795 182.77 4.28 -57.20
N SER A 796 181.94 5.15 -57.79
CA SER A 796 182.30 5.95 -58.98
C SER A 796 183.39 6.99 -58.68
N THR A 797 183.36 7.62 -57.50
CA THR A 797 184.42 8.56 -57.08
C THR A 797 185.74 7.83 -56.80
N LYS A 798 185.68 6.70 -56.08
CA LYS A 798 186.84 5.84 -55.79
C LYS A 798 187.51 5.25 -57.03
N THR A 799 186.75 4.95 -58.08
CA THR A 799 187.28 4.48 -59.37
C THR A 799 187.83 5.60 -60.26
N LYS A 800 187.35 6.85 -60.12
CA LYS A 800 187.97 8.03 -60.76
C LYS A 800 189.33 8.37 -60.15
N GLU A 801 189.51 8.14 -58.85
CA GLU A 801 190.75 8.44 -58.14
C GLU A 801 191.93 7.58 -58.64
N THR A 802 191.76 6.26 -58.78
CA THR A 802 192.80 5.36 -59.32
C THR A 802 193.07 5.55 -60.81
N LEU A 803 192.10 6.10 -61.56
CA LEU A 803 192.24 6.43 -62.99
C LEU A 803 193.08 7.71 -63.19
N ARG A 804 193.14 8.59 -62.17
CA ARG A 804 194.01 9.77 -62.16
C ARG A 804 195.48 9.39 -62.00
N ASP A 805 195.81 8.59 -60.98
CA ASP A 805 197.17 8.12 -60.70
C ASP A 805 197.82 7.38 -61.89
N THR A 806 196.99 6.70 -62.69
CA THR A 806 197.45 6.01 -63.90
C THR A 806 197.60 6.95 -65.09
N THR A 807 196.80 8.02 -65.19
CA THR A 807 196.90 9.05 -66.24
C THR A 807 198.18 9.89 -66.09
N ASP A 808 198.51 10.34 -64.88
CA ASP A 808 199.70 11.13 -64.60
C ASP A 808 201.00 10.35 -64.94
N ARG A 809 200.94 9.01 -64.90
CA ARG A 809 202.07 8.13 -65.30
C ARG A 809 202.19 7.93 -66.81
N VAL A 810 201.14 8.21 -67.60
CA VAL A 810 201.19 8.17 -69.07
C VAL A 810 201.80 9.47 -69.62
N GLN A 811 201.38 10.64 -69.12
CA GLN A 811 201.88 11.94 -69.59
C GLN A 811 203.41 12.08 -69.52
N ASN A 812 204.03 11.50 -68.48
CA ASN A 812 205.49 11.51 -68.33
C ASN A 812 206.22 10.73 -69.43
N LEU A 813 205.60 9.68 -70.02
CA LEU A 813 206.18 8.90 -71.12
C LEU A 813 205.92 9.56 -72.49
N GLU A 814 204.77 10.24 -72.64
CA GLU A 814 204.45 10.99 -73.86
C GLU A 814 205.44 12.15 -74.11
N TRP A 815 205.95 12.77 -73.04
CA TRP A 815 206.90 13.89 -73.12
C TRP A 815 208.27 13.47 -73.69
N GLU A 816 208.79 12.28 -73.36
CA GLU A 816 210.02 11.75 -73.99
C GLU A 816 209.85 11.45 -75.49
N ILE A 817 208.65 11.01 -75.90
CA ILE A 817 208.35 10.69 -77.30
C ILE A 817 208.29 11.97 -78.14
N GLY A 818 207.64 13.03 -77.64
CA GLY A 818 207.52 14.31 -78.34
C GLY A 818 208.87 14.92 -78.74
N SER A 819 209.89 14.78 -77.89
CA SER A 819 211.26 15.24 -78.16
C SER A 819 211.87 14.60 -79.42
N LYS A 820 211.63 13.30 -79.65
CA LYS A 820 212.20 12.56 -80.79
C LYS A 820 211.50 12.84 -82.11
N ASN A 821 210.20 13.15 -82.09
CA ASN A 821 209.44 13.43 -83.32
C ASN A 821 209.86 14.75 -84.00
N SER A 822 210.29 15.75 -83.23
CA SER A 822 210.75 17.05 -83.75
C SER A 822 211.94 16.93 -84.73
N LEU A 823 212.81 15.93 -84.53
CA LEU A 823 213.97 15.68 -85.40
C LEU A 823 213.60 15.00 -86.73
N VAL A 824 212.46 14.31 -86.81
CA VAL A 824 211.98 13.65 -88.04
C VAL A 824 211.47 14.70 -89.04
N GLN A 825 210.80 15.73 -88.54
CA GLN A 825 210.12 16.75 -89.33
C GLN A 825 211.08 17.57 -90.22
N GLU A 826 212.35 17.72 -89.84
CA GLU A 826 213.40 18.40 -90.63
C GLU A 826 213.91 17.57 -91.83
N MET A 827 213.66 16.26 -91.83
CA MET A 827 213.99 15.37 -92.95
C MET A 827 212.88 15.35 -94.01
N GLU A 828 211.62 15.44 -93.60
CA GLU A 828 210.45 15.38 -94.49
C GLU A 828 210.38 16.59 -95.45
N GLY A 829 210.72 17.79 -94.97
CA GLY A 829 210.70 19.02 -95.78
C GLY A 829 211.65 19.04 -96.98
N LYS A 830 212.56 18.06 -97.12
CA LYS A 830 213.43 17.90 -98.31
C LYS A 830 212.82 17.04 -99.41
N VAL A 831 211.68 16.39 -99.14
CA VAL A 831 210.98 15.50 -100.10
C VAL A 831 209.95 16.27 -100.93
N THR A 832 209.37 17.34 -100.38
CA THR A 832 208.29 18.11 -101.01
C THR A 832 208.74 18.85 -102.28
N ASP A 833 209.94 19.44 -102.30
CA ASP A 833 210.41 20.29 -103.40
C ASP A 833 210.53 19.54 -104.74
N LEU A 834 210.80 18.23 -104.70
CA LEU A 834 210.86 17.39 -105.90
C LEU A 834 209.47 17.02 -106.45
N THR A 835 208.40 17.20 -105.67
CA THR A 835 207.04 16.80 -106.07
C THR A 835 206.41 17.81 -107.04
N SER A 836 206.69 19.12 -106.89
CA SER A 836 206.07 20.15 -107.73
C SER A 836 206.52 20.12 -109.21
N GLN A 837 207.68 19.51 -109.50
CA GLN A 837 208.11 19.30 -110.90
C GLN A 837 207.25 18.28 -111.67
N ILE A 838 206.38 17.51 -110.98
CA ILE A 838 205.51 16.52 -111.60
C ILE A 838 204.24 17.17 -112.19
N GLU A 839 203.83 18.33 -111.66
CA GLU A 839 202.59 19.02 -112.05
C GLU A 839 202.65 19.53 -113.51
N GLU A 840 203.84 19.90 -113.99
CA GLU A 840 204.06 20.35 -115.38
C GLU A 840 203.78 19.24 -116.42
N LEU A 841 203.97 17.97 -116.06
CA LEU A 841 203.64 16.84 -116.94
C LEU A 841 202.13 16.60 -117.07
N HIS A 842 201.33 17.02 -116.08
CA HIS A 842 199.89 16.74 -116.06
C HIS A 842 199.12 17.46 -117.19
N SER A 843 199.67 18.56 -117.71
CA SER A 843 199.14 19.30 -118.88
C SER A 843 199.06 18.45 -120.16
N LYS A 844 199.75 17.31 -120.24
CA LYS A 844 199.76 16.45 -121.44
C LYS A 844 198.66 15.39 -121.49
N LEU A 845 197.94 15.10 -120.40
CA LEU A 845 196.88 14.08 -120.42
C LEU A 845 195.51 14.61 -120.88
N SER A 846 195.37 15.92 -121.08
CA SER A 846 194.14 16.58 -121.56
C SER A 846 193.71 16.12 -122.97
N GLU A 847 194.59 15.47 -123.74
CA GLU A 847 194.27 14.94 -125.08
C GLU A 847 193.38 13.69 -125.04
N LYS A 848 193.25 13.01 -123.88
CA LYS A 848 192.42 11.80 -123.75
C LYS A 848 190.91 12.05 -123.56
N ASN A 849 190.49 13.32 -123.66
CA ASN A 849 189.09 13.76 -123.61
C ASN A 849 188.21 13.25 -124.79
N ASN A 850 188.82 12.71 -125.85
CA ASN A 850 188.15 12.53 -127.16
C ASN A 850 187.56 11.14 -127.46
N SER A 851 187.65 10.12 -126.60
CA SER A 851 187.37 8.73 -127.04
C SER A 851 185.96 8.16 -126.77
N GLU A 852 185.14 8.70 -125.85
CA GLU A 852 183.87 8.04 -125.50
C GLU A 852 182.90 8.96 -124.73
N ILE A 853 181.79 9.50 -125.26
CA ILE A 853 181.22 9.57 -126.62
C ILE A 853 180.49 8.31 -127.17
N ILE A 854 180.81 7.08 -126.76
CA ILE A 854 180.09 5.88 -127.28
C ILE A 854 178.88 5.49 -126.41
N LEU A 855 178.98 5.47 -125.08
CA LEU A 855 177.86 5.04 -124.21
C LEU A 855 176.66 6.03 -124.15
N SER A 856 176.73 7.19 -124.82
CA SER A 856 175.55 8.03 -125.05
C SER A 856 174.54 7.41 -126.04
N ASN A 857 174.92 6.34 -126.76
CA ASN A 857 174.06 5.69 -127.76
C ASN A 857 173.05 4.68 -127.16
N ASP A 858 173.28 4.18 -125.93
CA ASP A 858 172.44 3.14 -125.33
C ASP A 858 171.06 3.66 -124.86
N LEU A 859 170.82 4.97 -124.92
CA LEU A 859 169.57 5.62 -124.50
C LEU A 859 168.37 5.32 -125.44
N ASP A 860 168.61 5.11 -126.74
CA ASP A 860 167.54 5.08 -127.75
C ASP A 860 167.32 3.73 -128.45
N ALA A 861 168.02 2.67 -128.02
CA ALA A 861 167.74 1.31 -128.47
C ALA A 861 166.32 0.84 -128.08
N ALA A 862 165.92 1.06 -126.82
CA ALA A 862 164.67 0.51 -126.27
C ALA A 862 163.39 1.12 -126.88
N ARG A 863 163.42 2.40 -127.28
CA ARG A 863 162.24 3.06 -127.87
C ARG A 863 161.88 2.53 -129.26
N ASN A 864 162.85 1.95 -129.98
CA ASN A 864 162.65 1.48 -131.36
C ASN A 864 161.92 0.13 -131.48
N LEU A 865 161.72 -0.63 -130.38
CA LEU A 865 160.95 -1.89 -130.45
C LEU A 865 159.43 -1.65 -130.61
N CYS A 866 158.92 -0.52 -130.12
CA CYS A 866 157.48 -0.22 -130.10
C CYS A 866 156.82 -0.17 -131.50
N SER A 867 157.61 0.00 -132.56
CA SER A 867 157.11 0.24 -133.93
C SER A 867 156.88 -1.01 -134.79
N ASN A 868 157.20 -2.23 -134.33
CA ASN A 868 157.31 -3.40 -135.23
C ASN A 868 156.28 -4.53 -135.04
N LEU A 869 155.59 -4.65 -133.91
CA LEU A 869 154.52 -5.67 -133.72
C LEU A 869 153.07 -5.16 -133.76
N GLU A 870 152.87 -3.87 -134.04
CA GLU A 870 151.67 -3.38 -134.76
C GLU A 870 151.53 -3.98 -136.18
N LYS A 871 152.39 -4.94 -136.56
CA LYS A 871 152.29 -5.78 -137.76
C LYS A 871 151.67 -7.16 -137.49
N GLN A 872 151.47 -7.58 -136.23
CA GLN A 872 150.51 -8.64 -135.89
C GLN A 872 149.10 -8.13 -135.55
N LYS A 873 148.84 -6.88 -135.95
CA LYS A 873 147.59 -6.37 -136.55
C LYS A 873 147.13 -7.22 -137.77
N HIS A 874 147.04 -8.54 -137.60
CA HIS A 874 146.53 -9.51 -138.56
C HIS A 874 146.06 -10.83 -137.93
N THR A 875 146.43 -11.15 -136.67
CA THR A 875 145.64 -12.10 -135.85
C THR A 875 144.26 -11.53 -135.47
N PHE A 876 144.01 -10.25 -135.80
CA PHE A 876 142.67 -9.66 -136.02
C PHE A 876 141.78 -10.39 -137.06
N ILE A 877 142.08 -11.62 -137.46
CA ILE A 877 141.25 -12.47 -138.33
C ILE A 877 140.60 -13.63 -137.55
N GLU A 878 141.07 -13.97 -136.34
CA GLU A 878 140.34 -14.89 -135.42
C GLU A 878 139.12 -14.22 -134.75
N GLN A 879 138.69 -13.07 -135.28
CA GLN A 879 137.40 -12.42 -135.02
C GLN A 879 136.17 -13.30 -135.36
N ILE A 880 136.37 -14.48 -135.96
CA ILE A 880 135.31 -15.35 -136.50
C ILE A 880 134.47 -16.02 -135.41
N TRP A 881 135.07 -16.58 -134.34
CA TRP A 881 134.30 -17.39 -133.37
C TRP A 881 133.51 -16.61 -132.31
N LYS A 882 133.51 -15.27 -132.41
CA LYS A 882 132.50 -14.41 -131.74
C LYS A 882 131.05 -14.68 -132.22
N LEU A 883 130.86 -15.49 -133.25
CA LEU A 883 129.55 -15.81 -133.81
C LEU A 883 128.78 -16.90 -133.05
N GLN A 884 129.44 -17.81 -132.32
CA GLN A 884 128.81 -19.06 -131.87
C GLN A 884 128.03 -18.95 -130.54
N GLU A 885 128.61 -18.42 -129.45
CA GLU A 885 127.96 -18.37 -128.13
C GLU A 885 126.71 -17.46 -128.07
N ASN A 886 126.43 -16.71 -129.14
CA ASN A 886 125.16 -15.97 -129.30
C ASN A 886 123.95 -16.92 -129.37
N GLU A 887 124.15 -18.21 -129.66
CA GLU A 887 123.09 -19.21 -129.82
C GLU A 887 122.15 -19.31 -128.60
N LYS A 888 122.70 -19.38 -127.38
CA LYS A 888 121.91 -19.67 -126.17
C LYS A 888 121.41 -18.46 -125.37
N MET A 889 121.52 -17.26 -125.95
CA MET A 889 120.61 -16.15 -125.60
C MET A 889 119.13 -16.54 -125.76
N LEU A 890 118.82 -17.52 -126.62
CA LEU A 890 117.47 -18.06 -126.82
C LEU A 890 116.88 -18.78 -125.59
N GLU A 891 117.68 -19.49 -124.78
CA GLU A 891 117.13 -20.20 -123.60
C GLU A 891 116.64 -19.24 -122.50
N SER A 892 117.18 -18.01 -122.46
CA SER A 892 116.71 -16.96 -121.56
C SER A 892 115.23 -16.60 -121.74
N HIS A 893 114.62 -16.87 -122.90
CA HIS A 893 113.23 -16.55 -123.18
C HIS A 893 112.21 -17.55 -122.62
N LEU A 894 112.59 -18.81 -122.38
CA LEU A 894 111.62 -19.88 -122.10
C LEU A 894 111.07 -19.86 -120.66
N ASP A 895 111.92 -19.64 -119.65
CA ASP A 895 111.50 -19.76 -118.25
C ASP A 895 110.88 -18.48 -117.67
N ARG A 896 111.08 -17.31 -118.31
CA ARG A 896 110.30 -16.10 -117.99
C ARG A 896 108.80 -16.33 -118.19
N LEU A 897 108.41 -17.03 -119.27
CA LEU A 897 107.02 -17.38 -119.57
C LEU A 897 106.38 -18.32 -118.52
N LYS A 898 107.19 -19.10 -117.78
CA LYS A 898 106.70 -19.94 -116.68
C LYS A 898 106.33 -19.10 -115.45
N GLN A 899 107.15 -18.11 -115.10
CA GLN A 899 106.93 -17.25 -113.92
C GLN A 899 105.65 -16.41 -114.01
N ASP A 900 105.13 -16.14 -115.22
CA ASP A 900 103.89 -15.37 -115.38
C ASP A 900 102.63 -16.25 -115.44
N LYS A 901 102.75 -17.55 -115.71
CA LYS A 901 101.63 -18.51 -115.67
C LYS A 901 101.04 -18.67 -114.26
N GLU A 902 101.88 -18.91 -113.25
CA GLU A 902 101.41 -19.09 -111.85
C GLU A 902 100.71 -17.83 -111.31
N LYS A 903 101.19 -16.64 -111.68
CA LYS A 903 100.58 -15.36 -111.30
C LYS A 903 99.19 -15.17 -111.91
N LEU A 904 98.95 -15.71 -113.11
CA LEU A 904 97.64 -15.70 -113.77
C LEU A 904 96.66 -16.69 -113.14
N GLU A 905 97.13 -17.85 -112.67
CA GLU A 905 96.26 -18.85 -111.99
C GLU A 905 95.68 -18.31 -110.68
N LEU A 906 96.46 -17.51 -109.94
CA LEU A 906 95.97 -16.72 -108.79
C LEU A 906 94.87 -15.72 -109.17
N ARG A 907 94.90 -15.15 -110.38
CA ARG A 907 93.89 -14.20 -110.89
C ARG A 907 92.62 -14.90 -111.36
N VAL A 908 92.76 -16.03 -112.05
CA VAL A 908 91.65 -16.81 -112.63
C VAL A 908 90.66 -17.29 -111.56
N ALA A 909 91.13 -17.74 -110.40
CA ALA A 909 90.25 -18.17 -109.30
C ALA A 909 89.47 -17.00 -108.66
N GLU A 910 90.02 -15.78 -108.72
CA GLU A 910 89.34 -14.57 -108.26
C GLU A 910 88.30 -14.09 -109.28
N ASP A 911 88.62 -14.14 -110.59
CA ASP A 911 87.67 -13.87 -111.66
C ASP A 911 86.56 -14.93 -111.81
N GLN A 912 86.77 -16.18 -111.39
CA GLN A 912 85.69 -17.16 -111.24
C GLN A 912 84.65 -16.74 -110.19
N ARG A 913 85.02 -15.93 -109.18
CA ARG A 913 84.05 -15.30 -108.25
C ARG A 913 83.36 -14.07 -108.84
N ASN A 914 83.89 -13.49 -109.92
CA ASN A 914 83.21 -12.47 -110.74
C ASN A 914 82.26 -13.14 -111.74
N GLN A 915 82.64 -14.29 -112.32
CA GLN A 915 81.82 -15.12 -113.21
C GLN A 915 80.51 -15.58 -112.56
N ARG A 916 80.47 -15.68 -111.21
CA ARG A 916 79.24 -15.76 -110.39
C ARG A 916 78.10 -14.91 -110.96
N ASN A 917 78.38 -13.67 -111.33
CA ASN A 917 77.35 -12.68 -111.68
C ASN A 917 77.06 -12.63 -113.19
N LEU A 918 77.81 -13.37 -114.01
CA LEU A 918 77.49 -13.63 -115.42
C LEU A 918 76.54 -14.83 -115.59
N GLN A 919 76.37 -15.63 -114.54
CA GLN A 919 75.38 -16.72 -114.45
C GLN A 919 73.93 -16.22 -114.62
N ASP A 920 73.70 -14.91 -114.39
CA ASP A 920 72.41 -14.22 -114.53
C ASP A 920 72.21 -13.49 -115.88
N VAL A 921 73.23 -13.40 -116.75
CA VAL A 921 73.15 -12.63 -118.00
C VAL A 921 72.90 -13.51 -119.22
N LEU A 922 73.70 -14.57 -119.45
CA LEU A 922 73.54 -15.41 -120.65
C LEU A 922 72.41 -16.44 -120.52
N THR A 923 71.82 -16.56 -119.32
CA THR A 923 70.46 -17.09 -119.13
C THR A 923 69.40 -16.29 -119.91
N SER A 924 69.65 -15.03 -120.31
CA SER A 924 68.78 -14.27 -121.22
C SER A 924 69.08 -14.45 -122.72
N SER A 925 70.30 -14.87 -123.12
CA SER A 925 70.65 -15.17 -124.53
C SER A 925 70.52 -16.67 -124.88
N ARG A 926 70.42 -17.54 -123.87
CA ARG A 926 69.85 -18.89 -124.03
C ARG A 926 68.39 -18.87 -124.52
N GLN A 927 67.76 -17.68 -124.52
CA GLN A 927 66.46 -17.39 -125.11
C GLN A 927 66.55 -16.94 -126.60
N GLU A 928 67.72 -16.45 -127.08
CA GLU A 928 67.98 -16.25 -128.53
C GLU A 928 68.31 -17.58 -129.24
N ALA A 929 68.88 -18.54 -128.49
CA ALA A 929 69.03 -19.92 -128.96
C ALA A 929 67.69 -20.60 -129.30
N MET A 930 66.56 -19.98 -128.95
CA MET A 930 65.20 -20.40 -129.30
C MET A 930 64.73 -19.85 -130.66
N GLU A 931 65.35 -18.80 -131.21
CA GLU A 931 65.03 -18.25 -132.54
C GLU A 931 66.02 -18.69 -133.63
N LYS A 932 67.27 -19.05 -133.29
CA LYS A 932 68.30 -19.44 -134.28
C LYS A 932 68.51 -20.95 -134.49
N SER A 933 67.65 -21.79 -133.92
CA SER A 933 67.54 -23.22 -134.25
C SER A 933 66.89 -23.50 -135.62
N LEU A 934 66.66 -22.46 -136.42
CA LEU A 934 65.80 -22.44 -137.61
C LEU A 934 66.54 -22.22 -138.96
N TYR A 935 67.87 -22.35 -139.06
CA TYR A 935 68.58 -22.00 -140.32
C TYR A 935 69.73 -22.89 -140.84
N THR A 936 70.48 -23.64 -140.02
CA THR A 936 71.57 -24.51 -140.54
C THR A 936 71.50 -25.94 -140.01
N HIS A 937 70.31 -26.53 -140.15
CA HIS A 937 70.09 -27.98 -140.10
C HIS A 937 70.64 -28.67 -141.38
N ASP A 938 70.86 -27.87 -142.43
CA ASP A 938 70.79 -28.24 -143.84
C ASP A 938 72.07 -28.85 -144.45
N LEU A 939 73.19 -28.89 -143.72
CA LEU A 939 74.53 -29.20 -144.28
C LEU A 939 75.22 -30.45 -143.69
N ARG A 940 74.47 -31.31 -142.98
CA ARG A 940 74.99 -32.43 -142.17
C ARG A 940 75.18 -33.75 -142.94
N PHE A 941 75.41 -33.73 -144.27
CA PHE A 941 75.07 -34.88 -145.13
C PHE A 941 76.21 -35.55 -145.94
N GLU A 942 77.30 -34.86 -146.31
CA GLU A 942 78.00 -35.22 -147.57
C GLU A 942 79.24 -36.13 -147.56
N VAL A 943 80.00 -36.35 -146.46
CA VAL A 943 81.39 -36.87 -146.59
C VAL A 943 81.83 -37.92 -145.54
N GLU A 944 80.98 -38.90 -145.22
CA GLU A 944 81.31 -39.95 -144.21
C GLU A 944 81.95 -41.25 -144.80
N GLU A 945 82.07 -41.35 -146.12
CA GLU A 945 82.06 -42.64 -146.83
C GLU A 945 83.40 -43.41 -146.97
N MET A 946 84.55 -42.74 -147.01
CA MET A 946 85.68 -43.22 -147.85
C MET A 946 86.58 -44.38 -147.33
N GLN A 947 87.84 -44.13 -146.91
CA GLN A 947 88.94 -45.03 -147.32
C GLN A 947 89.68 -45.78 -146.19
N GLN A 948 89.46 -47.10 -146.17
CA GLN A 948 90.19 -48.13 -145.40
C GLN A 948 91.30 -48.81 -146.26
N THR A 949 91.86 -49.92 -145.75
CA THR A 949 92.68 -50.97 -146.44
C THR A 949 94.22 -50.82 -146.51
N VAL A 950 94.88 -51.94 -146.90
CA VAL A 950 96.33 -52.19 -147.21
C VAL A 950 97.14 -52.99 -146.18
N HIS A 951 97.53 -52.43 -145.03
CA HIS A 951 98.25 -53.12 -143.93
C HIS A 951 99.70 -53.67 -144.21
N SER A 952 100.03 -54.95 -143.93
CA SER A 952 101.43 -55.41 -143.62
C SER A 952 101.79 -56.85 -144.05
N LEU A 953 103.08 -57.26 -143.96
CA LEU A 953 103.62 -58.52 -144.55
C LEU A 953 104.75 -59.28 -143.77
N GLU A 954 105.81 -58.62 -143.30
CA GLU A 954 107.21 -59.14 -143.45
C GLU A 954 107.79 -60.10 -142.37
N ASN A 955 106.97 -60.93 -141.73
CA ASN A 955 107.29 -61.66 -140.49
C ASN A 955 108.41 -62.76 -140.48
N LYS A 956 109.47 -62.75 -141.32
CA LYS A 956 110.30 -63.97 -141.58
C LYS A 956 111.77 -64.04 -141.12
N LEU A 957 112.43 -62.99 -140.61
CA LEU A 957 113.92 -62.94 -140.58
C LEU A 957 114.64 -63.61 -139.37
N THR A 958 113.95 -64.20 -138.40
CA THR A 958 114.45 -64.28 -137.00
C THR A 958 115.23 -65.54 -136.56
N HIS A 959 115.60 -66.47 -137.45
CA HIS A 959 115.87 -67.86 -137.02
C HIS A 959 117.36 -68.29 -136.80
N LEU A 960 118.35 -67.71 -137.50
CA LEU A 960 119.64 -68.39 -137.74
C LEU A 960 120.73 -68.27 -136.65
N THR A 961 120.72 -67.25 -135.79
CA THR A 961 121.91 -66.84 -135.01
C THR A 961 122.29 -67.75 -133.82
N LYS A 962 121.58 -68.87 -133.58
CA LYS A 962 121.57 -69.58 -132.28
C LYS A 962 122.55 -70.75 -132.14
N THR A 963 123.36 -71.07 -133.15
CA THR A 963 124.09 -72.35 -133.25
C THR A 963 125.60 -72.30 -133.00
N LEU A 964 126.20 -71.12 -132.79
CA LEU A 964 127.67 -70.96 -132.78
C LEU A 964 128.35 -71.27 -131.44
N SER A 965 127.64 -71.18 -130.31
CA SER A 965 128.24 -71.16 -128.96
C SER A 965 128.85 -72.49 -128.50
N ASP A 966 128.29 -73.61 -128.93
CA ASP A 966 128.44 -74.88 -128.21
C ASP A 966 129.82 -75.55 -128.44
N CYS A 967 130.55 -75.09 -129.46
CA CYS A 967 131.84 -75.66 -129.87
C CYS A 967 133.00 -75.37 -128.90
N GLN A 968 132.99 -74.21 -128.22
CA GLN A 968 134.12 -73.77 -127.39
C GLN A 968 134.38 -74.66 -126.16
N ARG A 969 133.38 -75.44 -125.73
CA ARG A 969 133.41 -76.24 -124.49
C ARG A 969 134.33 -77.48 -124.55
N SER A 970 134.91 -77.79 -125.73
CA SER A 970 135.69 -79.02 -125.93
C SER A 970 137.20 -78.89 -125.73
N CYS A 971 137.75 -77.66 -125.60
CA CYS A 971 139.20 -77.45 -125.54
C CYS A 971 139.85 -77.69 -124.17
N GLU A 972 139.06 -77.76 -123.10
CA GLU A 972 139.56 -77.86 -121.72
C GLU A 972 140.35 -79.16 -121.45
N ASN A 973 139.85 -80.28 -122.00
CA ASN A 973 140.25 -81.64 -121.57
C ASN A 973 141.69 -82.04 -121.89
N TYR A 974 142.34 -81.43 -122.89
CA TYR A 974 143.70 -81.82 -123.31
C TYR A 974 144.83 -81.24 -122.45
N ARG A 975 144.54 -80.27 -121.57
CA ARG A 975 145.59 -79.53 -120.84
C ARG A 975 146.12 -80.27 -119.62
N GLU A 976 145.32 -81.16 -119.02
CA GLU A 976 145.66 -81.85 -117.78
C GLU A 976 146.68 -82.99 -117.95
N GLU A 977 146.74 -83.65 -119.12
CA GLU A 977 147.67 -84.76 -119.36
C GLU A 977 149.15 -84.34 -119.26
N ASN A 978 149.46 -83.07 -119.60
CA ASN A 978 150.81 -82.51 -119.53
C ASN A 978 151.37 -82.40 -118.09
N ILE A 979 150.53 -82.55 -117.06
CA ILE A 979 150.95 -82.45 -115.65
C ILE A 979 151.75 -83.68 -115.18
N LYS A 980 151.66 -84.83 -115.88
CA LYS A 980 152.28 -86.09 -115.44
C LYS A 980 153.74 -86.23 -115.88
N LEU A 981 154.04 -86.09 -117.17
CA LEU A 981 155.37 -86.40 -117.75
C LEU A 981 156.54 -85.58 -117.17
N LYS A 982 156.32 -84.35 -116.67
CA LYS A 982 157.39 -83.53 -116.09
C LYS A 982 157.80 -83.92 -114.66
N ARG A 983 157.09 -84.84 -113.98
CA ARG A 983 157.48 -85.32 -112.65
C ARG A 983 158.53 -86.45 -112.66
N ASP A 984 158.71 -87.11 -113.80
CA ASP A 984 159.50 -88.35 -113.90
C ASP A 984 160.91 -88.16 -114.51
N LEU A 985 161.24 -86.97 -115.02
CA LEU A 985 162.50 -86.72 -115.74
C LEU A 985 163.66 -86.27 -114.83
N THR A 986 163.51 -85.20 -114.04
CA THR A 986 164.63 -84.62 -113.26
C THR A 986 164.91 -85.31 -111.92
N ASN A 987 163.99 -86.17 -111.43
CA ASN A 987 164.26 -87.05 -110.28
C ASN A 987 165.36 -88.10 -110.57
N ARG A 988 165.89 -88.19 -111.79
CA ARG A 988 166.98 -89.10 -112.19
C ARG A 988 168.34 -88.44 -112.43
N GLU A 989 168.46 -87.12 -112.25
CA GLU A 989 169.75 -86.41 -112.31
C GLU A 989 170.44 -86.28 -110.93
N PHE A 990 169.90 -86.96 -109.91
CA PHE A 990 170.37 -86.90 -108.51
C PHE A 990 171.71 -87.65 -108.24
N GLU A 991 172.20 -88.48 -109.18
CA GLU A 991 173.12 -89.58 -108.81
C GLU A 991 174.45 -89.73 -109.57
N ARG A 992 174.79 -88.91 -110.58
CA ARG A 992 175.97 -89.20 -111.43
C ARG A 992 177.33 -88.55 -111.09
N THR A 993 177.41 -87.27 -110.73
CA THR A 993 178.69 -86.61 -110.40
C THR A 993 178.49 -85.40 -109.47
N ARG A 994 178.74 -85.46 -108.16
CA ARG A 994 179.04 -86.58 -107.24
C ARG A 994 180.43 -87.24 -107.30
N ALA A 995 181.31 -86.91 -108.24
CA ALA A 995 182.68 -87.43 -108.34
C ALA A 995 183.58 -86.49 -109.15
N GLU A 996 184.89 -86.61 -108.96
CA GLU A 996 186.00 -86.08 -109.76
C GLU A 996 186.09 -84.55 -110.03
N ASP A 997 187.21 -83.99 -109.56
CA ASP A 997 188.05 -82.96 -110.20
C ASP A 997 187.47 -81.55 -110.51
N SER A 998 188.09 -80.43 -110.11
CA SER A 998 189.46 -80.15 -109.62
C SER A 998 190.60 -80.25 -110.66
N ALA A 999 190.27 -80.45 -111.93
CA ALA A 999 191.24 -80.40 -113.03
C ALA A 999 190.61 -79.94 -114.35
N SER A 1000 191.42 -79.29 -115.18
CA SER A 1000 191.27 -79.32 -116.63
C SER A 1000 191.42 -80.76 -117.17
N PHE A 1001 191.03 -81.01 -118.42
CA PHE A 1001 191.48 -82.19 -119.16
C PHE A 1001 192.98 -82.05 -119.56
N SER A 1002 193.82 -81.87 -118.55
CA SER A 1002 195.29 -81.75 -118.55
C SER A 1002 195.73 -81.55 -117.09
N THR A 1003 196.62 -82.35 -116.50
CA THR A 1003 197.37 -83.47 -117.10
C THR A 1003 197.82 -84.46 -116.03
N SER A 1004 198.09 -85.70 -116.43
CA SER A 1004 198.69 -86.73 -115.58
C SER A 1004 200.20 -86.53 -115.43
N LEU A 1005 200.64 -85.67 -114.50
CA LEU A 1005 202.03 -85.56 -114.00
C LEU A 1005 202.12 -84.70 -112.74
#